data_AF-A0A9W7DIA9-F1
#
_entry.id   AF-A0A9W7DIA9-F1
#
_cell.length_a   1.000
_cell.length_b   1.000
_cell.length_c   1.000
_cell.angle_alpha   90.00
_cell.angle_beta   90.00
_cell.angle_gamma   90.00
#
_symmetry.space_group_name_H-M   'P 1'
#
loop_
_entity.id
_entity.type
_entity.pdbx_description
1 polymer ?
#
loop_
_entity_poly.entity_id
_entity_poly.type
_entity_poly.pdbx_seq_one_letter_code
_entity_poly.pdbx_strand_id
1 'polypeptide(L)'
;MRVADQRNGVPTLQTIRKGMCAGAVDISRIFSRRNDHLSPDESHDFSMKLYASYMTEESQVAPFKLYSGIGPLLSMPMTMENNGWGKLIDRIISGSNKGIAINPRLDMMNFKIKELKNDSFLSESQSDPAIAVIRTLFYDPIEANYDRIYLKVNRIIDIVSSVKLPTLSSIFKKKVPDFVTASVRSSCKKLKFSKGSNEHTQSSWNFISTSIGENVGEVIQISGLSAVPAKDKDVLYFDVFVNGVFHASGKYTLRINNQILSSELISKRSKRVELFSQNSTSPVGAIEITLEYVGKHYNIDPCIDKLLNWESIYDKSLMSSGNELIYTLTQVRKTGIQTVVKFFPQLMFNLLQIYRFASEKNLILSVYGACKDMKFKTLADTCFVSIVHILEMAIARQDDYVYLFDELLETLLPKVGNFLMKDMIAVLGDFENTWNSTCCAICRVCPLISTLAINSIDDCKQFVLSADTFAFETIPNFLASNEETFIPDQLALLDNLELILDALKPVYDEYRITTYVAAWSNAVGMQGFGDVEELSTNALINKKKSKQHLFIVKKMICISRFARSFLSESTNAAARDLLISTCVSSALDVIVSPKIDIDVSRLAFGVILGVIEASLEAESSYKIFDNGDIHLIFCRLMPIMCDTFNRYFAYCKAKNMLKPKMTFTQLFPTVYPFEEQITDSNAREEPFCECLMELTVLICICNRIACTVENSLVAAFTNSHAYTGNFSALDKYIGSTSEYCLDLFSLDDQTRSSKNLSKIIVKAFNEMVYPTYYPGSRWLSLKALANASVAEIFSYAVNIAFIPPSEKADSFNHVFWRSFFYCSLRTATSKVSSLEHLNQIAAKACFNITGDIRTRVAEGMYSAWKRMGFPVSEETQKRFSIDRVGGLQKHIWLGIFL
;
A
#
# COMPACT_ATOMS: atom_id res chain seq x y z
N MET A 1 -45.16 -6.46 38.59
CA MET A 1 -46.43 -6.69 39.31
C MET A 1 -46.70 -5.46 40.18
N ARG A 2 -47.90 -4.88 40.10
CA ARG A 2 -48.28 -3.61 40.76
C ARG A 2 -48.83 -3.85 42.18
N VAL A 3 -48.52 -2.93 43.10
CA VAL A 3 -49.43 -2.04 43.87
C VAL A 3 -48.89 -1.80 45.30
N ALA A 4 -48.78 -0.50 45.60
CA ALA A 4 -48.78 0.25 46.87
C ALA A 4 -48.34 -0.43 48.19
N ASP A 5 -47.33 0.17 48.82
CA ASP A 5 -47.52 0.66 50.19
C ASP A 5 -46.62 1.88 50.46
N GLN A 6 -47.26 3.01 50.75
CA GLN A 6 -46.62 4.25 51.20
C GLN A 6 -46.35 4.13 52.71
N ARG A 7 -45.09 3.99 53.11
CA ARG A 7 -44.66 4.27 54.49
C ARG A 7 -43.48 5.23 54.48
N ASN A 8 -43.74 6.44 54.97
CA ASN A 8 -42.85 7.61 55.14
C ASN A 8 -42.36 8.23 53.82
N GLY A 9 -42.72 9.50 53.57
CA GLY A 9 -42.54 10.27 52.33
C GLY A 9 -41.10 10.51 51.81
N VAL A 10 -40.19 9.55 51.98
CA VAL A 10 -38.85 9.55 51.40
C VAL A 10 -38.88 8.68 50.13
N PRO A 11 -38.39 9.18 48.98
CA PRO A 11 -38.34 8.38 47.75
C PRO A 11 -37.51 7.11 47.94
N THR A 12 -38.03 5.96 47.49
CA THR A 12 -37.34 4.67 47.56
C THR A 12 -37.28 3.99 46.19
N LEU A 13 -36.19 3.28 45.91
CA LEU A 13 -36.03 2.45 44.72
C LEU A 13 -36.62 1.05 44.99
N GLN A 14 -37.55 0.62 44.15
CA GLN A 14 -38.14 -0.74 44.24
C GLN A 14 -37.19 -1.84 43.74
N THR A 15 -36.24 -1.51 42.86
CA THR A 15 -35.32 -2.46 42.24
C THR A 15 -33.92 -1.85 42.11
N ILE A 16 -32.91 -2.67 42.37
CA ILE A 16 -31.49 -2.32 42.32
C ILE A 16 -30.82 -3.17 41.23
N ARG A 17 -29.97 -2.57 40.38
CA ARG A 17 -29.24 -3.28 39.32
C ARG A 17 -27.84 -3.60 39.81
N LYS A 18 -27.43 -4.88 39.80
CA LYS A 18 -26.08 -5.29 40.22
C LYS A 18 -25.36 -6.02 39.11
N GLY A 19 -24.06 -5.73 38.96
CA GLY A 19 -23.18 -6.46 38.05
C GLY A 19 -23.07 -7.94 38.44
N MET A 20 -23.22 -8.84 37.46
CA MET A 20 -23.13 -10.29 37.67
C MET A 20 -21.82 -10.88 37.13
N CYS A 21 -21.56 -10.74 35.83
CA CYS A 21 -20.30 -11.13 35.20
C CYS A 21 -19.97 -10.31 33.95
N ALA A 22 -18.68 -10.24 33.61
CA ALA A 22 -18.17 -9.61 32.40
C ALA A 22 -17.04 -10.44 31.78
N GLY A 23 -16.89 -10.35 30.47
CA GLY A 23 -15.82 -11.00 29.72
C GLY A 23 -15.40 -10.11 28.55
N ALA A 24 -14.25 -10.44 27.96
CA ALA A 24 -13.73 -9.77 26.77
C ALA A 24 -13.12 -10.82 25.84
N VAL A 25 -13.27 -10.60 24.53
CA VAL A 25 -12.69 -11.43 23.46
C VAL A 25 -12.18 -10.51 22.37
N ASP A 26 -11.02 -10.84 21.81
CA ASP A 26 -10.43 -10.13 20.68
C ASP A 26 -10.98 -10.70 19.37
N ILE A 27 -11.62 -9.84 18.58
CA ILE A 27 -12.25 -10.15 17.29
C ILE A 27 -11.56 -9.43 16.13
N SER A 28 -10.41 -8.78 16.38
CA SER A 28 -9.71 -7.94 15.40
C SER A 28 -9.27 -8.70 14.14
N ARG A 29 -9.00 -10.01 14.25
CA ARG A 29 -8.61 -10.86 13.11
C ARG A 29 -9.67 -10.99 12.02
N ILE A 30 -10.93 -10.68 12.34
CA ILE A 30 -12.02 -10.67 11.36
C ILE A 30 -11.97 -9.41 10.49
N PHE A 31 -11.57 -8.28 11.06
CA PHE A 31 -11.67 -6.95 10.42
C PHE A 31 -10.31 -6.38 9.98
N SER A 32 -9.21 -7.04 10.33
CA SER A 32 -7.86 -6.61 9.96
C SER A 32 -7.58 -6.89 8.49
N ARG A 33 -6.96 -5.94 7.78
CA ARG A 33 -6.42 -6.14 6.42
C ARG A 33 -4.94 -6.58 6.40
N ARG A 34 -4.38 -6.93 7.57
CA ARG A 34 -2.97 -7.34 7.73
C ARG A 34 -2.80 -8.85 7.50
N ASN A 35 -1.55 -9.30 7.46
CA ASN A 35 -1.19 -10.72 7.49
C ASN A 35 -1.79 -11.36 8.76
N ASP A 36 -2.41 -12.54 8.63
CA ASP A 36 -3.23 -13.29 9.62
C ASP A 36 -4.73 -12.89 9.75
N HIS A 37 -5.32 -12.26 8.73
CA HIS A 37 -6.76 -12.03 8.70
C HIS A 37 -7.54 -13.33 8.40
N LEU A 38 -8.72 -13.45 9.01
CA LEU A 38 -9.64 -14.54 8.73
C LEU A 38 -10.38 -14.27 7.41
N SER A 39 -10.77 -15.35 6.72
CA SER A 39 -11.53 -15.29 5.47
C SER A 39 -12.81 -14.46 5.65
N PRO A 40 -13.06 -13.47 4.78
CA PRO A 40 -14.31 -12.73 4.76
C PRO A 40 -15.48 -13.65 4.39
N ASP A 41 -16.70 -13.29 4.81
CA ASP A 41 -17.95 -14.04 4.57
C ASP A 41 -18.07 -15.43 5.23
N GLU A 42 -17.06 -15.90 5.96
CA GLU A 42 -17.14 -17.11 6.78
C GLU A 42 -17.52 -16.78 8.23
N SER A 43 -18.28 -17.69 8.87
CA SER A 43 -18.62 -17.57 10.29
C SER A 43 -17.52 -18.16 11.15
N HIS A 44 -16.95 -17.34 12.03
CA HIS A 44 -15.86 -17.73 12.93
C HIS A 44 -16.35 -17.88 14.36
N ASP A 45 -15.90 -18.94 15.05
CA ASP A 45 -16.32 -19.29 16.40
C ASP A 45 -15.43 -18.61 17.45
N PHE A 46 -16.05 -17.96 18.44
CA PHE A 46 -15.37 -17.29 19.54
C PHE A 46 -15.93 -17.76 20.90
N SER A 47 -15.05 -17.91 21.88
CA SER A 47 -15.40 -18.25 23.25
C SER A 47 -14.97 -17.13 24.22
N MET A 48 -15.93 -16.54 24.93
CA MET A 48 -15.69 -15.54 25.97
C MET A 48 -15.78 -16.18 27.35
N LYS A 49 -14.70 -16.09 28.13
CA LYS A 49 -14.72 -16.43 29.56
C LYS A 49 -15.31 -15.27 30.36
N LEU A 50 -16.18 -15.61 31.31
CA LEU A 50 -16.94 -14.67 32.12
C LEU A 50 -16.43 -14.67 33.56
N TYR A 51 -16.13 -13.48 34.05
CA TYR A 51 -15.56 -13.26 35.38
C TYR A 51 -16.46 -12.36 36.22
N ALA A 52 -16.36 -12.48 37.54
CA ALA A 52 -16.98 -11.60 38.52
C ALA A 52 -15.91 -10.71 39.19
N SER A 53 -16.32 -9.58 39.77
CA SER A 53 -15.44 -8.74 40.58
C SER A 53 -15.73 -8.89 42.06
N TYR A 54 -14.69 -8.87 42.89
CA TYR A 54 -14.80 -8.79 44.34
C TYR A 54 -13.80 -7.78 44.90
N MET A 55 -14.15 -7.17 46.03
CA MET A 55 -13.29 -6.25 46.78
C MET A 55 -12.82 -6.94 48.07
N THR A 56 -11.52 -6.89 48.34
CA THR A 56 -10.91 -7.36 49.59
C THR A 56 -10.62 -6.18 50.50
N GLU A 57 -10.86 -6.32 51.82
CA GLU A 57 -10.58 -5.26 52.79
C GLU A 57 -9.08 -4.91 52.89
N GLU A 58 -8.19 -5.80 52.43
CA GLU A 58 -6.72 -5.66 52.51
C GLU A 58 -6.06 -4.98 51.29
N SER A 59 -6.81 -4.61 50.24
CA SER A 59 -6.22 -4.15 48.97
C SER A 59 -5.89 -2.65 48.86
N GLN A 60 -5.54 -1.99 49.97
CA GLN A 60 -4.81 -0.70 49.96
C GLN A 60 -3.30 -0.94 50.11
N VAL A 61 -2.73 -1.89 49.35
CA VAL A 61 -1.27 -2.04 49.28
C VAL A 61 -0.71 -0.84 48.52
N ALA A 62 0.34 -0.21 49.06
CA ALA A 62 1.00 0.96 48.50
C ALA A 62 1.30 0.80 46.99
N PRO A 63 1.21 1.89 46.20
CA PRO A 63 1.41 1.83 44.75
C PRO A 63 2.78 1.21 44.44
N PHE A 64 2.77 0.21 43.55
CA PHE A 64 3.98 -0.47 43.10
C PHE A 64 4.90 0.55 42.41
N LYS A 65 6.08 0.82 42.99
CA LYS A 65 7.07 1.74 42.40
C LYS A 65 7.73 1.05 41.20
N LEU A 66 7.55 1.62 40.02
CA LEU A 66 8.22 1.22 38.79
C LEU A 66 9.72 1.56 38.85
N TYR A 67 10.58 0.61 38.53
CA TYR A 67 12.00 0.86 38.24
C TYR A 67 12.14 1.36 36.79
N SER A 68 13.06 2.30 36.55
CA SER A 68 13.33 2.84 35.20
C SER A 68 13.80 1.73 34.26
N GLY A 69 13.05 1.44 33.20
CA GLY A 69 13.43 0.49 32.14
C GLY A 69 12.37 -0.52 31.69
N ILE A 70 11.22 -0.61 32.38
CA ILE A 70 10.13 -1.52 31.99
C ILE A 70 9.18 -0.81 31.01
N GLY A 71 8.95 -1.43 29.85
CA GLY A 71 8.02 -0.90 28.83
C GLY A 71 6.57 -0.80 29.33
N PRO A 72 5.76 0.11 28.76
CA PRO A 72 4.39 0.40 29.23
C PRO A 72 3.43 -0.82 29.20
N LEU A 73 3.59 -1.72 28.23
CA LEU A 73 2.76 -2.94 28.10
C LEU A 73 3.04 -3.99 29.19
N LEU A 74 4.31 -4.15 29.60
CA LEU A 74 4.71 -5.12 30.63
C LEU A 74 4.39 -4.63 32.06
N SER A 75 4.24 -3.32 32.25
CA SER A 75 3.96 -2.70 33.55
C SER A 75 2.46 -2.54 33.84
N MET A 76 1.60 -2.55 32.82
CA MET A 76 0.14 -2.39 32.94
C MET A 76 -0.55 -3.39 33.88
N PRO A 77 -0.32 -4.72 33.79
CA PRO A 77 -1.01 -5.69 34.65
C PRO A 77 -0.65 -5.53 36.14
N MET A 78 0.60 -5.11 36.41
CA MET A 78 1.16 -4.96 37.77
C MET A 78 0.71 -3.67 38.46
N THR A 79 0.46 -2.61 37.69
CA THR A 79 0.05 -1.28 38.18
C THR A 79 -1.47 -1.13 38.35
N MET A 80 -2.27 -2.01 37.75
CA MET A 80 -3.73 -1.98 37.91
C MET A 80 -4.14 -2.19 39.38
N GLU A 81 -5.11 -1.41 39.84
CA GLU A 81 -5.71 -1.48 41.19
C GLU A 81 -7.10 -2.14 41.16
N ASN A 82 -7.49 -2.74 42.29
CA ASN A 82 -8.83 -3.31 42.44
C ASN A 82 -9.87 -2.19 42.65
N ASN A 83 -10.42 -1.69 41.53
CA ASN A 83 -11.41 -0.62 41.50
C ASN A 83 -12.86 -1.13 41.39
N GLY A 84 -13.07 -2.43 41.62
CA GLY A 84 -14.36 -3.13 41.54
C GLY A 84 -14.99 -3.17 40.14
N TRP A 85 -16.31 -3.30 40.09
CA TRP A 85 -17.11 -3.72 38.93
C TRP A 85 -16.86 -2.88 37.68
N GLY A 86 -16.95 -1.55 37.76
CA GLY A 86 -16.88 -0.65 36.61
C GLY A 86 -15.54 -0.61 35.86
N LYS A 87 -14.49 -1.26 36.39
CA LYS A 87 -13.18 -1.45 35.74
C LYS A 87 -12.79 -2.94 35.62
N LEU A 88 -13.76 -3.85 35.73
CA LEU A 88 -13.50 -5.28 35.58
C LEU A 88 -13.00 -5.62 34.16
N ILE A 89 -13.62 -5.07 33.13
CA ILE A 89 -13.25 -5.33 31.72
C ILE A 89 -11.81 -4.85 31.43
N ASP A 90 -11.44 -3.64 31.87
CA ASP A 90 -10.09 -3.10 31.70
C ASP A 90 -9.02 -4.01 32.35
N ARG A 91 -9.34 -4.63 33.49
CA ARG A 91 -8.44 -5.59 34.16
C ARG A 91 -8.35 -6.92 33.45
N ILE A 92 -9.44 -7.41 32.85
CA ILE A 92 -9.45 -8.61 32.01
C ILE A 92 -8.57 -8.39 30.78
N ILE A 93 -8.75 -7.27 30.07
CA ILE A 93 -7.99 -6.94 28.85
C ILE A 93 -6.50 -6.75 29.17
N SER A 94 -6.16 -6.13 30.30
CA SER A 94 -4.77 -5.96 30.74
C SER A 94 -4.15 -7.22 31.36
N GLY A 95 -4.88 -8.33 31.49
CA GLY A 95 -4.38 -9.57 32.10
C GLY A 95 -4.11 -9.49 33.60
N SER A 96 -4.68 -8.51 34.31
CA SER A 96 -4.52 -8.39 35.77
C SER A 96 -5.41 -9.38 36.51
N ASN A 97 -4.88 -10.07 37.53
CA ASN A 97 -5.64 -11.01 38.36
C ASN A 97 -6.27 -10.36 39.62
N LYS A 98 -6.05 -9.07 39.86
CA LYS A 98 -6.46 -8.40 41.10
C LYS A 98 -7.98 -8.15 41.12
N GLY A 99 -8.68 -8.79 42.06
CA GLY A 99 -10.12 -8.59 42.27
C GLY A 99 -11.01 -9.18 41.18
N ILE A 100 -10.50 -10.20 40.47
CA ILE A 100 -11.19 -10.99 39.45
C ILE A 100 -11.41 -12.40 40.00
N ALA A 101 -12.66 -12.87 39.97
CA ALA A 101 -13.03 -14.24 40.31
C ALA A 101 -13.70 -14.91 39.12
N ILE A 102 -13.55 -16.22 38.99
CA ILE A 102 -14.34 -17.01 38.05
C ILE A 102 -15.80 -16.97 38.53
N ASN A 103 -16.72 -16.64 37.63
CA ASN A 103 -18.13 -16.58 38.00
C ASN A 103 -18.70 -17.99 38.19
N PRO A 104 -19.18 -18.36 39.39
CA PRO A 104 -19.68 -19.71 39.66
C PRO A 104 -21.00 -20.04 38.94
N ARG A 105 -21.71 -19.05 38.35
CA ARG A 105 -23.01 -19.26 37.69
C ARG A 105 -22.93 -19.38 36.18
N LEU A 106 -21.95 -18.74 35.55
CA LEU A 106 -21.78 -18.62 34.10
C LEU A 106 -20.28 -18.45 33.83
N ASP A 107 -19.62 -19.51 33.36
CA ASP A 107 -18.17 -19.55 33.14
C ASP A 107 -17.77 -19.09 31.73
N MET A 108 -18.53 -19.49 30.70
CA MET A 108 -18.19 -19.23 29.30
C MET A 108 -19.43 -18.96 28.45
N MET A 109 -19.27 -18.09 27.44
CA MET A 109 -20.26 -17.82 26.41
C MET A 109 -19.61 -18.01 25.04
N ASN A 110 -20.23 -18.83 24.19
CA ASN A 110 -19.78 -19.08 22.81
C ASN A 110 -20.67 -18.30 21.84
N PHE A 111 -20.07 -17.67 20.84
CA PHE A 111 -20.77 -16.91 19.80
C PHE A 111 -20.03 -17.03 18.47
N LYS A 112 -20.75 -16.77 17.39
CA LYS A 112 -20.21 -16.75 16.03
C LYS A 112 -20.24 -15.34 15.49
N ILE A 113 -19.18 -14.92 14.81
CA ILE A 113 -19.11 -13.62 14.14
C ILE A 113 -18.80 -13.87 12.67
N LYS A 114 -19.51 -13.14 11.80
CA LYS A 114 -19.33 -13.15 10.35
C LYS A 114 -19.27 -11.71 9.87
N GLU A 115 -18.24 -11.39 9.09
CA GLU A 115 -18.18 -10.13 8.34
C GLU A 115 -19.15 -10.20 7.15
N LEU A 116 -19.90 -9.12 6.92
CA LEU A 116 -20.79 -8.97 5.77
C LEU A 116 -20.34 -7.74 4.97
N LYS A 117 -19.95 -7.92 3.71
CA LYS A 117 -19.41 -6.85 2.85
C LYS A 117 -20.44 -6.03 2.07
N ASN A 118 -21.73 -6.17 2.38
CA ASN A 118 -22.79 -5.46 1.65
C ASN A 118 -23.07 -4.07 2.27
N ASP A 119 -22.67 -3.01 1.56
CA ASP A 119 -22.97 -1.61 1.91
C ASP A 119 -24.48 -1.28 1.93
N SER A 120 -25.29 -2.08 1.23
CA SER A 120 -26.73 -1.89 1.10
C SER A 120 -27.54 -2.09 2.39
N PHE A 121 -26.96 -2.68 3.44
CA PHE A 121 -27.64 -2.85 4.73
C PHE A 121 -27.71 -1.58 5.58
N LEU A 122 -26.84 -0.59 5.34
CA LEU A 122 -26.79 0.65 6.11
C LEU A 122 -27.80 1.70 5.62
N SER A 123 -28.24 1.60 4.37
CA SER A 123 -29.13 2.58 3.72
C SER A 123 -30.63 2.28 3.93
N GLU A 124 -31.00 1.01 4.15
CA GLU A 124 -32.39 0.65 4.44
C GLU A 124 -32.69 0.76 5.94
N SER A 125 -33.28 1.90 6.30
CA SER A 125 -34.00 2.10 7.56
C SER A 125 -35.29 1.26 7.58
N GLN A 126 -35.17 -0.07 7.56
CA GLN A 126 -36.27 -1.02 7.55
C GLN A 126 -36.11 -2.02 8.70
N SER A 127 -36.71 -1.67 9.84
CA SER A 127 -37.69 -2.46 10.59
C SER A 127 -37.61 -4.00 10.68
N ASP A 128 -36.44 -4.65 10.56
CA ASP A 128 -36.32 -6.08 10.88
C ASP A 128 -35.70 -6.25 12.29
N PRO A 129 -36.45 -6.69 13.31
CA PRO A 129 -35.94 -6.84 14.68
C PRO A 129 -34.86 -7.93 14.81
N ALA A 130 -34.64 -8.74 13.77
CA ALA A 130 -33.64 -9.81 13.76
C ALA A 130 -32.19 -9.29 13.67
N ILE A 131 -31.96 -8.14 13.02
CA ILE A 131 -30.62 -7.56 12.84
C ILE A 131 -30.64 -6.10 13.31
N ALA A 132 -30.17 -5.88 14.55
CA ALA A 132 -30.09 -4.54 15.11
C ALA A 132 -28.78 -3.86 14.69
N VAL A 133 -28.88 -2.73 13.98
CA VAL A 133 -27.73 -1.89 13.65
C VAL A 133 -27.21 -1.22 14.93
N ILE A 134 -25.98 -1.53 15.31
CA ILE A 134 -25.28 -0.91 16.44
C ILE A 134 -24.42 0.21 15.87
N ARG A 135 -24.80 1.46 16.17
CA ARG A 135 -24.02 2.63 15.74
C ARG A 135 -22.78 2.83 16.60
N THR A 136 -21.77 3.46 16.04
CA THR A 136 -20.50 3.71 16.70
C THR A 136 -20.63 4.70 17.88
N LEU A 137 -19.70 4.59 18.83
CA LEU A 137 -19.61 5.51 19.99
C LEU A 137 -18.83 6.79 19.66
N PHE A 138 -18.22 6.86 18.48
CA PHE A 138 -17.46 8.00 17.97
C PHE A 138 -18.14 8.55 16.70
N TYR A 139 -17.67 9.69 16.22
CA TYR A 139 -18.22 10.26 14.99
C TYR A 139 -17.77 9.45 13.78
N ASP A 140 -18.73 8.91 13.03
CA ASP A 140 -18.50 8.22 11.76
C ASP A 140 -19.04 9.09 10.61
N PRO A 141 -18.20 9.49 9.63
CA PRO A 141 -18.67 10.30 8.51
C PRO A 141 -19.60 9.56 7.55
N ILE A 142 -19.60 8.23 7.53
CA ILE A 142 -20.45 7.40 6.67
C ILE A 142 -21.88 7.36 7.21
N GLU A 143 -22.07 7.46 8.53
CA GLU A 143 -23.39 7.45 9.14
C GLU A 143 -24.12 8.80 8.94
N ALA A 144 -25.42 8.75 8.64
CA ALA A 144 -26.24 9.96 8.50
C ALA A 144 -26.18 10.85 9.74
N ASN A 145 -25.91 12.15 9.58
CA ASN A 145 -25.72 13.13 10.66
C ASN A 145 -26.66 12.93 11.86
N TYR A 146 -26.07 12.69 13.03
CA TYR A 146 -26.80 12.61 14.30
C TYR A 146 -26.06 13.35 15.41
N ASP A 147 -26.82 13.79 16.41
CA ASP A 147 -26.26 14.34 17.64
C ASP A 147 -26.56 13.39 18.81
N ARG A 148 -25.50 12.97 19.49
CA ARG A 148 -25.55 12.08 20.65
C ARG A 148 -24.70 12.62 21.77
N ILE A 149 -25.17 12.37 22.98
CA ILE A 149 -24.41 12.65 24.18
C ILE A 149 -24.28 11.35 24.96
N TYR A 150 -23.05 10.94 25.24
CA TYR A 150 -22.76 9.82 26.10
C TYR A 150 -22.40 10.31 27.50
N LEU A 151 -23.13 9.81 28.49
CA LEU A 151 -22.92 10.10 29.90
C LEU A 151 -22.38 8.84 30.58
N LYS A 152 -21.17 8.95 31.12
CA LYS A 152 -20.53 7.91 31.94
C LYS A 152 -20.53 8.33 33.40
N VAL A 153 -21.01 7.48 34.30
CA VAL A 153 -20.82 7.65 35.75
C VAL A 153 -19.58 6.85 36.15
N ASN A 154 -18.56 7.54 36.67
CA ASN A 154 -17.29 6.92 37.01
C ASN A 154 -17.31 6.36 38.43
N ARG A 155 -17.54 7.22 39.43
CA ARG A 155 -17.47 6.91 40.87
C ARG A 155 -18.47 7.74 41.66
N ILE A 156 -18.84 7.23 42.82
CA ILE A 156 -19.60 7.97 43.84
C ILE A 156 -18.74 7.99 45.12
N ILE A 157 -18.38 9.18 45.59
CA ILE A 157 -17.32 9.40 46.58
C ILE A 157 -17.84 10.29 47.72
N ASP A 158 -17.22 10.19 48.89
CA ASP A 158 -17.43 11.04 50.07
C ASP A 158 -18.87 11.05 50.60
N ILE A 159 -19.61 9.94 50.46
CA ILE A 159 -20.96 9.84 51.02
C ILE A 159 -20.89 9.77 52.55
N VAL A 160 -21.38 10.81 53.22
CA VAL A 160 -21.53 10.84 54.67
C VAL A 160 -22.78 10.05 55.06
N SER A 161 -22.61 8.78 55.42
CA SER A 161 -23.71 7.94 55.90
C SER A 161 -24.21 8.42 57.29
N SER A 162 -25.09 9.41 57.33
CA SER A 162 -25.80 9.82 58.55
C SER A 162 -26.88 8.82 58.97
N VAL A 163 -27.21 7.85 58.09
CA VAL A 163 -28.24 6.84 58.34
C VAL A 163 -27.62 5.68 59.12
N LYS A 164 -27.69 5.74 60.45
CA LYS A 164 -27.68 4.52 61.28
C LYS A 164 -28.98 3.76 60.99
N LEU A 165 -29.04 3.04 59.86
CA LEU A 165 -30.08 2.04 59.68
C LEU A 165 -29.92 1.02 60.82
N PRO A 166 -31.01 0.61 61.51
CA PRO A 166 -30.96 -0.52 62.42
C PRO A 166 -30.68 -1.75 61.55
N THR A 167 -29.39 -2.04 61.35
CA THR A 167 -28.96 -3.21 60.60
C THR A 167 -29.28 -4.44 61.44
N LEU A 168 -29.69 -5.53 60.78
CA LEU A 168 -29.70 -6.92 61.28
C LEU A 168 -28.32 -7.42 61.78
N SER A 169 -27.37 -6.51 62.01
CA SER A 169 -25.99 -6.71 62.41
C SER A 169 -25.82 -7.17 63.86
N SER A 170 -26.89 -7.17 64.68
CA SER A 170 -26.85 -7.80 66.00
C SER A 170 -26.91 -9.34 65.94
N ILE A 171 -27.28 -9.93 64.80
CA ILE A 171 -27.43 -11.40 64.65
C ILE A 171 -26.32 -12.01 63.77
N PHE A 172 -25.74 -11.25 62.83
CA PHE A 172 -24.68 -11.74 61.94
C PHE A 172 -23.40 -10.91 62.09
N LYS A 173 -22.30 -11.55 62.53
CA LYS A 173 -20.95 -10.97 62.69
C LYS A 173 -20.28 -10.50 61.38
N LYS A 174 -21.00 -10.40 60.26
CA LYS A 174 -20.48 -9.91 58.96
C LYS A 174 -21.14 -8.57 58.62
N LYS A 175 -20.32 -7.52 58.52
CA LYS A 175 -20.72 -6.18 58.05
C LYS A 175 -21.23 -6.32 56.60
N VAL A 176 -22.52 -6.06 56.37
CA VAL A 176 -23.09 -6.05 55.01
C VAL A 176 -22.66 -4.73 54.36
N PRO A 177 -22.08 -4.74 53.14
CA PRO A 177 -21.68 -3.50 52.47
C PRO A 177 -22.91 -2.71 52.03
N ASP A 178 -22.90 -1.40 52.28
CA ASP A 178 -23.92 -0.48 51.78
C ASP A 178 -23.79 -0.30 50.27
N PHE A 179 -24.88 -0.56 49.54
CA PHE A 179 -24.93 -0.35 48.09
C PHE A 179 -25.43 1.05 47.77
N VAL A 180 -24.75 1.73 46.88
CA VAL A 180 -25.09 3.06 46.39
C VAL A 180 -25.56 2.96 44.96
N THR A 181 -26.69 3.62 44.66
CA THR A 181 -27.25 3.71 43.32
C THR A 181 -27.41 5.17 42.93
N ALA A 182 -26.85 5.57 41.80
CA ALA A 182 -27.15 6.86 41.19
C ALA A 182 -28.33 6.72 40.23
N SER A 183 -29.24 7.69 40.25
CA SER A 183 -30.32 7.84 39.29
C SER A 183 -30.18 9.20 38.61
N VAL A 184 -30.29 9.25 37.29
CA VAL A 184 -30.30 10.50 36.53
C VAL A 184 -31.68 10.80 35.97
N ARG A 185 -32.10 12.06 36.08
CA ARG A 185 -33.31 12.59 35.44
C ARG A 185 -33.03 13.98 34.87
N SER A 186 -33.79 14.37 33.85
CA SER A 186 -33.62 15.66 33.18
C SER A 186 -34.64 16.71 33.63
N SER A 187 -34.29 18.00 33.54
CA SER A 187 -35.25 19.10 33.61
C SER A 187 -36.22 19.13 32.42
N CYS A 188 -35.83 18.55 31.28
CA CYS A 188 -36.62 18.53 30.05
C CYS A 188 -37.27 17.15 29.84
N LYS A 189 -38.60 17.14 29.62
CA LYS A 189 -39.34 15.88 29.38
C LYS A 189 -38.99 15.20 28.04
N LYS A 190 -38.42 15.95 27.09
CA LYS A 190 -37.99 15.45 25.78
C LYS A 190 -36.68 14.66 25.87
N LEU A 191 -35.83 14.97 26.84
CA LEU A 191 -34.58 14.25 27.06
C LEU A 191 -34.88 12.85 27.61
N LYS A 192 -34.35 11.83 26.94
CA LYS A 192 -34.49 10.43 27.30
C LYS A 192 -33.14 9.74 27.40
N PHE A 193 -33.10 8.62 28.10
CA PHE A 193 -31.90 7.85 28.41
C PHE A 193 -32.05 6.41 27.93
N SER A 194 -31.01 5.84 27.32
CA SER A 194 -30.93 4.42 26.96
C SER A 194 -29.47 3.93 27.02
N LYS A 195 -29.23 2.63 27.14
CA LYS A 195 -27.86 2.09 27.10
C LYS A 195 -27.33 1.93 25.67
N GLY A 196 -28.22 1.62 24.74
CA GLY A 196 -27.92 1.46 23.32
C GLY A 196 -29.04 1.98 22.43
N SER A 197 -28.81 2.03 21.11
CA SER A 197 -29.80 2.47 20.12
C SER A 197 -30.96 1.47 19.93
N ASN A 198 -30.77 0.22 20.35
CA ASN A 198 -31.74 -0.88 20.28
C ASN A 198 -32.56 -1.06 21.57
N GLU A 199 -32.32 -0.28 22.62
CA GLU A 199 -33.07 -0.33 23.87
C GLU A 199 -34.18 0.71 23.93
N HIS A 200 -35.26 0.41 24.64
CA HIS A 200 -36.33 1.38 24.89
C HIS A 200 -35.81 2.56 25.73
N THR A 201 -36.11 3.77 25.25
CA THR A 201 -35.71 5.00 25.92
C THR A 201 -36.55 5.27 27.18
N GLN A 202 -35.90 5.74 28.24
CA GLN A 202 -36.49 5.98 29.56
C GLN A 202 -36.41 7.46 29.94
N SER A 203 -37.32 7.95 30.78
CA SER A 203 -37.31 9.34 31.29
C SER A 203 -36.31 9.59 32.41
N SER A 204 -35.87 8.52 33.07
CA SER A 204 -34.86 8.51 34.13
C SER A 204 -34.08 7.21 34.02
N TRP A 205 -32.83 7.20 34.43
CA TRP A 205 -31.98 6.01 34.36
C TRP A 205 -31.35 5.69 35.71
N ASN A 206 -31.51 4.45 36.15
CA ASN A 206 -30.87 3.92 37.35
C ASN A 206 -29.58 3.19 36.96
N PHE A 207 -28.44 3.73 37.40
CA PHE A 207 -27.15 3.12 37.16
C PHE A 207 -26.94 1.84 37.98
N ILE A 208 -25.94 1.04 37.59
CA ILE A 208 -25.52 -0.13 38.36
C ILE A 208 -25.11 0.30 39.78
N SER A 209 -25.63 -0.44 40.74
CA SER A 209 -25.40 -0.23 42.16
C SER A 209 -24.07 -0.86 42.57
N THR A 210 -23.22 -0.05 43.19
CA THR A 210 -21.87 -0.43 43.60
C THR A 210 -21.67 -0.20 45.08
N SER A 211 -20.59 -0.74 45.63
CA SER A 211 -20.14 -0.39 46.98
C SER A 211 -19.67 1.07 47.02
N ILE A 212 -19.65 1.68 48.20
CA ILE A 212 -19.12 3.05 48.37
C ILE A 212 -17.65 3.09 47.89
N GLY A 213 -17.32 4.05 47.02
CA GLY A 213 -15.96 4.24 46.46
C GLY A 213 -15.59 3.33 45.29
N GLU A 214 -16.44 2.34 44.95
CA GLU A 214 -16.26 1.47 43.79
C GLU A 214 -16.58 2.20 42.46
N ASN A 215 -15.94 1.78 41.36
CA ASN A 215 -16.27 2.32 40.04
C ASN A 215 -17.60 1.77 39.53
N VAL A 216 -18.48 2.66 39.06
CA VAL A 216 -19.72 2.29 38.37
C VAL A 216 -19.41 1.93 36.92
N GLY A 217 -18.75 2.83 36.18
CA GLY A 217 -18.23 2.59 34.83
C GLY A 217 -19.30 2.41 33.75
N GLU A 218 -20.58 2.61 34.06
CA GLU A 218 -21.68 2.47 33.10
C GLU A 218 -21.84 3.74 32.25
N VAL A 219 -22.01 3.54 30.94
CA VAL A 219 -22.22 4.58 29.93
C VAL A 219 -23.65 4.48 29.41
N ILE A 220 -24.32 5.62 29.28
CA ILE A 220 -25.65 5.73 28.68
C ILE A 220 -25.69 6.82 27.61
N GLN A 221 -26.59 6.67 26.65
CA GLN A 221 -26.90 7.66 25.64
C GLN A 221 -28.04 8.57 26.12
N ILE A 222 -27.87 9.88 25.93
CA ILE A 222 -28.92 10.89 26.09
C ILE A 222 -29.44 11.26 24.69
N SER A 223 -30.74 11.12 24.48
CA SER A 223 -31.43 11.42 23.22
C SER A 223 -32.56 12.45 23.42
N GLY A 224 -33.04 13.04 22.33
CA GLY A 224 -34.14 14.00 22.35
C GLY A 224 -33.73 15.46 22.64
N LEU A 225 -32.50 15.84 22.24
CA LEU A 225 -32.06 17.23 22.25
C LEU A 225 -32.92 18.06 21.29
N SER A 226 -33.51 19.15 21.78
CA SER A 226 -34.24 20.12 20.94
C SER A 226 -33.29 21.20 20.42
N ALA A 227 -33.61 21.75 19.25
CA ALA A 227 -32.88 22.88 18.65
C ALA A 227 -32.76 24.09 19.60
N VAL A 228 -33.79 24.35 20.42
CA VAL A 228 -33.78 25.40 21.46
C VAL A 228 -33.87 24.78 22.86
N PRO A 229 -33.00 25.15 23.82
CA PRO A 229 -33.04 24.63 25.19
C PRO A 229 -34.29 25.08 25.95
N ALA A 230 -34.70 24.28 26.94
CA ALA A 230 -35.82 24.67 27.81
C ALA A 230 -35.33 25.70 28.83
N LYS A 231 -35.76 26.97 28.71
CA LYS A 231 -35.36 28.09 29.61
C LYS A 231 -33.84 28.38 29.58
N ASP A 232 -33.27 28.50 28.38
CA ASP A 232 -31.86 28.84 28.10
C ASP A 232 -30.78 27.84 28.57
N LYS A 233 -31.12 26.84 29.40
CA LYS A 233 -30.20 25.80 29.91
C LYS A 233 -30.89 24.46 30.11
N ASP A 234 -30.29 23.39 29.60
CA ASP A 234 -30.71 22.01 29.93
C ASP A 234 -29.92 21.48 31.13
N VAL A 235 -30.60 20.86 32.09
CA VAL A 235 -30.02 20.43 33.37
C VAL A 235 -30.32 18.96 33.64
N LEU A 236 -29.32 18.24 34.15
CA LEU A 236 -29.43 16.89 34.69
C LEU A 236 -29.43 16.95 36.22
N TYR A 237 -30.35 16.21 36.83
CA TYR A 237 -30.38 15.96 38.26
C TYR A 237 -29.91 14.54 38.53
N PHE A 238 -28.98 14.40 39.47
CA PHE A 238 -28.49 13.11 39.93
C PHE A 238 -28.98 12.86 41.35
N ASP A 239 -29.86 11.88 41.52
CA ASP A 239 -30.38 11.47 42.81
C ASP A 239 -29.63 10.22 43.28
N VAL A 240 -29.13 10.22 44.51
CA VAL A 240 -28.37 9.09 45.07
C VAL A 240 -29.18 8.37 46.13
N PHE A 241 -29.19 7.05 46.03
CA PHE A 241 -29.90 6.15 46.93
C PHE A 241 -28.90 5.22 47.61
N VAL A 242 -29.00 5.10 48.93
CA VAL A 242 -28.21 4.16 49.74
C VAL A 242 -29.13 3.03 50.19
N ASN A 243 -28.81 1.80 49.81
CA ASN A 243 -29.65 0.61 50.02
C ASN A 243 -31.12 0.81 49.57
N GLY A 244 -31.31 1.57 48.49
CA GLY A 244 -32.63 1.88 47.93
C GLY A 244 -33.37 3.04 48.59
N VAL A 245 -32.83 3.71 49.60
CA VAL A 245 -33.43 4.89 50.24
C VAL A 245 -32.76 6.16 49.74
N PHE A 246 -33.55 7.17 49.35
CA PHE A 246 -33.04 8.46 48.88
C PHE A 246 -32.17 9.14 49.95
N HIS A 247 -31.01 9.67 49.52
CA HIS A 247 -30.03 10.27 50.41
C HIS A 247 -29.71 11.74 50.06
N ALA A 248 -29.39 12.02 48.80
CA ALA A 248 -29.00 13.35 48.34
C ALA A 248 -29.27 13.55 46.84
N SER A 249 -29.28 14.79 46.37
CA SER A 249 -29.39 15.14 44.95
C SER A 249 -28.35 16.18 44.54
N GLY A 250 -27.82 16.04 43.32
CA GLY A 250 -26.87 16.97 42.70
C GLY A 250 -27.40 17.50 41.37
N LYS A 251 -26.93 18.69 40.97
CA LYS A 251 -27.37 19.37 39.75
C LYS A 251 -26.18 19.55 38.79
N TYR A 252 -26.35 19.19 37.53
CA TYR A 252 -25.36 19.37 36.47
C TYR A 252 -25.97 20.10 35.27
N THR A 253 -25.31 21.15 34.78
CA THR A 253 -25.74 21.85 33.57
C THR A 253 -25.22 21.12 32.34
N LEU A 254 -26.12 20.59 31.50
CA LEU A 254 -25.79 19.84 30.29
C LEU A 254 -25.38 20.75 29.14
N ARG A 255 -26.20 21.78 28.88
CA ARG A 255 -26.07 22.68 27.75
C ARG A 255 -26.42 24.11 28.15
N ILE A 256 -25.67 25.07 27.64
CA ILE A 256 -25.96 26.51 27.68
C ILE A 256 -26.01 27.00 26.24
N ASN A 257 -27.13 27.57 25.80
CA ASN A 257 -27.33 27.98 24.40
C ASN A 257 -27.02 26.82 23.42
N ASN A 258 -26.09 27.03 22.49
CA ASN A 258 -25.66 26.05 21.48
C ASN A 258 -24.34 25.34 21.85
N GLN A 259 -23.94 25.35 23.13
CA GLN A 259 -22.74 24.66 23.62
C GLN A 259 -23.08 23.60 24.65
N ILE A 260 -22.70 22.36 24.35
CA ILE A 260 -22.80 21.23 25.27
C ILE A 260 -21.55 21.24 26.13
N LEU A 261 -21.71 21.24 27.45
CA LEU A 261 -20.61 21.23 28.40
C LEU A 261 -20.01 19.81 28.49
N SER A 262 -19.39 19.34 27.41
CA SER A 262 -18.64 18.07 27.41
C SER A 262 -17.44 18.15 28.35
N SER A 263 -16.92 17.00 28.78
CA SER A 263 -15.70 16.92 29.57
C SER A 263 -14.49 17.41 28.76
N GLU A 264 -14.45 17.11 27.47
CA GLU A 264 -13.35 17.46 26.55
C GLU A 264 -13.08 18.97 26.43
N LEU A 265 -14.12 19.80 26.46
CA LEU A 265 -14.00 21.26 26.34
C LEU A 265 -13.37 21.95 27.55
N ILE A 266 -13.34 21.29 28.72
CA ILE A 266 -12.98 21.94 30.00
C ILE A 266 -11.75 21.28 30.64
N SER A 267 -11.63 19.94 30.58
CA SER A 267 -10.45 19.19 31.02
C SER A 267 -10.57 17.71 30.62
N LYS A 268 -9.47 17.02 30.28
CA LYS A 268 -9.44 15.54 30.09
C LYS A 268 -9.79 14.72 31.37
N ARG A 269 -10.38 15.34 32.40
CA ARG A 269 -10.70 14.75 33.71
C ARG A 269 -12.22 14.61 33.90
N SER A 270 -12.62 13.69 34.79
CA SER A 270 -14.00 13.54 35.24
C SER A 270 -14.47 14.82 35.93
N LYS A 271 -15.72 15.22 35.69
CA LYS A 271 -16.37 16.35 36.37
C LYS A 271 -16.99 15.87 37.68
N ARG A 272 -16.79 16.62 38.76
CA ARG A 272 -17.36 16.35 40.07
C ARG A 272 -18.68 17.09 40.23
N VAL A 273 -19.78 16.36 40.47
CA VAL A 273 -21.10 16.90 40.80
C VAL A 273 -21.31 16.75 42.29
N GLU A 274 -21.41 17.88 43.00
CA GLU A 274 -21.66 17.90 44.44
C GLU A 274 -23.11 17.53 44.75
N LEU A 275 -23.30 16.75 45.82
CA LEU A 275 -24.59 16.25 46.28
C LEU A 275 -25.01 16.95 47.57
N PHE A 276 -26.24 17.42 47.62
CA PHE A 276 -26.82 18.09 48.79
C PHE A 276 -28.00 17.28 49.32
N SER A 277 -28.07 17.13 50.64
CA SER A 277 -29.26 16.55 51.29
C SER A 277 -30.35 17.61 51.44
N GLN A 278 -31.60 17.20 51.67
CA GLN A 278 -32.75 18.13 51.74
C GLN A 278 -32.59 19.21 52.82
N ASN A 279 -31.78 18.96 53.85
CA ASN A 279 -31.63 19.83 55.02
C ASN A 279 -30.20 20.34 55.26
N SER A 280 -29.24 20.05 54.37
CA SER A 280 -27.82 20.46 54.55
C SER A 280 -27.37 21.42 53.46
N THR A 281 -26.72 22.51 53.86
CA THR A 281 -26.04 23.44 52.94
C THR A 281 -24.63 22.98 52.59
N SER A 282 -24.05 22.06 53.36
CA SER A 282 -22.78 21.40 53.04
C SER A 282 -22.99 20.18 52.13
N PRO A 283 -22.04 19.90 51.22
CA PRO A 283 -22.11 18.73 50.35
C PRO A 283 -21.94 17.44 51.17
N VAL A 284 -22.84 16.49 50.93
CA VAL A 284 -22.93 15.19 51.65
C VAL A 284 -22.24 14.08 50.86
N GLY A 285 -21.78 14.38 49.65
CA GLY A 285 -20.99 13.50 48.78
C GLY A 285 -20.83 14.09 47.39
N ALA A 286 -20.23 13.34 46.48
CA ALA A 286 -20.09 13.75 45.09
C ALA A 286 -20.15 12.57 44.11
N ILE A 287 -20.56 12.87 42.88
CA ILE A 287 -20.53 11.93 41.74
C ILE A 287 -19.51 12.43 40.73
N GLU A 288 -18.64 11.54 40.28
CA GLU A 288 -17.76 11.79 39.15
C GLU A 288 -18.41 11.34 37.85
N ILE A 289 -18.58 12.25 36.90
CA ILE A 289 -19.16 11.97 35.59
C ILE A 289 -18.21 12.36 34.46
N THR A 290 -18.33 11.66 33.33
CA THR A 290 -17.72 12.06 32.06
C THR A 290 -18.83 12.21 31.03
N LEU A 291 -18.79 13.30 30.28
CA LEU A 291 -19.77 13.60 29.24
C LEU A 291 -19.07 13.82 27.91
N GLU A 292 -19.47 13.06 26.90
CA GLU A 292 -18.90 13.08 25.56
C GLU A 292 -20.00 13.41 24.55
N TYR A 293 -19.69 14.28 23.59
CA TYR A 293 -20.62 14.70 22.57
C TYR A 293 -20.12 14.24 21.20
N VAL A 294 -21.02 13.59 20.45
CA VAL A 294 -20.75 13.03 19.13
C VAL A 294 -21.81 13.56 18.18
N GLY A 295 -21.42 14.43 17.25
CA GLY A 295 -22.33 15.02 16.28
C GLY A 295 -21.79 16.32 15.69
N LYS A 296 -22.48 16.92 14.71
CA LYS A 296 -22.02 18.10 13.94
C LYS A 296 -22.50 19.45 14.45
N HIS A 297 -23.62 19.52 15.15
CA HIS A 297 -24.31 20.80 15.39
C HIS A 297 -23.76 21.60 16.59
N TYR A 298 -23.32 20.92 17.64
CA TYR A 298 -22.83 21.54 18.86
C TYR A 298 -21.30 21.50 18.93
N ASN A 299 -20.71 22.40 19.73
CA ASN A 299 -19.28 22.42 20.05
C ASN A 299 -18.35 22.46 18.82
N ILE A 300 -18.77 23.13 17.75
CA ILE A 300 -17.94 23.36 16.56
C ILE A 300 -16.73 24.19 16.98
N ASP A 301 -15.54 23.83 16.48
CA ASP A 301 -14.33 24.61 16.69
C ASP A 301 -14.54 26.04 16.14
N PRO A 302 -14.28 27.10 16.93
CA PRO A 302 -14.51 28.47 16.49
C PRO A 302 -13.80 28.85 15.18
N CYS A 303 -12.64 28.25 14.89
CA CYS A 303 -11.91 28.52 13.66
C CYS A 303 -12.61 27.88 12.45
N ILE A 304 -13.14 26.68 12.62
CA ILE A 304 -13.91 25.97 11.58
C ILE A 304 -15.23 26.71 11.34
N ASP A 305 -15.94 27.12 12.40
CA ASP A 305 -17.20 27.86 12.29
C ASP A 305 -17.02 29.20 11.54
N LYS A 306 -15.93 29.93 11.82
CA LYS A 306 -15.56 31.15 11.10
C LYS A 306 -15.29 30.91 9.61
N LEU A 307 -14.66 29.79 9.24
CA LEU A 307 -14.37 29.47 7.84
C LEU A 307 -15.60 28.96 7.10
N LEU A 308 -16.46 28.16 7.74
CA LEU A 308 -17.70 27.70 7.12
C LEU A 308 -18.67 28.86 6.83
N ASN A 309 -18.60 29.94 7.62
CA ASN A 309 -19.42 31.14 7.48
C ASN A 309 -18.64 32.35 6.94
N TRP A 310 -17.51 32.12 6.25
CA TRP A 310 -16.57 33.17 5.88
C TRP A 310 -17.20 34.29 5.05
N GLU A 311 -18.13 33.98 4.15
CA GLU A 311 -18.83 34.97 3.32
C GLU A 311 -19.56 35.99 4.19
N SER A 312 -20.31 35.53 5.19
CA SER A 312 -21.08 36.41 6.08
C SER A 312 -20.20 37.31 6.96
N ILE A 313 -19.00 36.83 7.31
CA ILE A 313 -18.10 37.48 8.27
C ILE A 313 -17.13 38.42 7.56
N TYR A 314 -16.62 38.03 6.38
CA TYR A 314 -15.45 38.66 5.76
C TYR A 314 -15.71 39.29 4.37
N ASP A 315 -16.74 38.85 3.62
CA ASP A 315 -16.92 39.24 2.19
C ASP A 315 -17.06 40.76 1.98
N LYS A 316 -17.78 41.45 2.88
CA LYS A 316 -18.03 42.90 2.75
C LYS A 316 -16.83 43.80 3.09
N SER A 317 -15.77 43.29 3.71
CA SER A 317 -14.68 44.11 4.28
C SER A 317 -13.27 43.48 4.18
N LEU A 318 -13.05 42.59 3.21
CA LEU A 318 -11.86 41.74 3.12
C LEU A 318 -10.51 42.48 3.12
N MET A 319 -10.48 43.74 2.66
CA MET A 319 -9.28 44.61 2.74
C MET A 319 -8.88 44.97 4.18
N SER A 320 -9.85 45.03 5.10
CA SER A 320 -9.64 45.37 6.51
C SER A 320 -9.56 44.13 7.42
N SER A 321 -10.22 43.04 7.04
CA SER A 321 -10.34 41.81 7.83
C SER A 321 -9.47 40.65 7.32
N GLY A 322 -8.77 40.81 6.20
CA GLY A 322 -7.93 39.77 5.59
C GLY A 322 -6.81 39.25 6.51
N ASN A 323 -6.25 40.08 7.39
CA ASN A 323 -5.27 39.63 8.40
C ASN A 323 -5.89 38.68 9.44
N GLU A 324 -7.16 38.88 9.80
CA GLU A 324 -7.89 37.97 10.70
C GLU A 324 -8.19 36.64 9.99
N LEU A 325 -8.50 36.67 8.70
CA LEU A 325 -8.69 35.47 7.89
C LEU A 325 -7.39 34.66 7.76
N ILE A 326 -6.26 35.31 7.47
CA ILE A 326 -4.92 34.68 7.47
C ILE A 326 -4.61 34.02 8.82
N TYR A 327 -4.94 34.71 9.93
CA TYR A 327 -4.78 34.15 11.26
C TYR A 327 -5.67 32.91 11.47
N THR A 328 -6.93 32.97 11.04
CA THR A 328 -7.88 31.86 11.16
C THR A 328 -7.43 30.64 10.35
N LEU A 329 -6.99 30.83 9.09
CA LEU A 329 -6.39 29.78 8.26
C LEU A 329 -5.18 29.13 8.94
N THR A 330 -4.35 29.95 9.59
CA THR A 330 -3.18 29.43 10.35
C THR A 330 -3.57 28.61 11.57
N GLN A 331 -4.67 28.95 12.26
CA GLN A 331 -5.17 28.14 13.37
C GLN A 331 -5.81 26.82 12.90
N VAL A 332 -6.44 26.80 11.74
CA VAL A 332 -7.03 25.56 11.19
C VAL A 332 -5.97 24.48 10.94
N ARG A 333 -4.75 24.87 10.56
CA ARG A 333 -3.61 23.93 10.45
C ARG A 333 -3.17 23.31 11.79
N LYS A 334 -3.73 23.74 12.92
CA LYS A 334 -3.49 23.17 14.25
C LYS A 334 -4.67 22.34 14.77
N THR A 335 -5.76 22.27 14.01
CA THR A 335 -6.95 21.50 14.39
C THR A 335 -6.67 20.01 14.30
N GLY A 336 -7.33 19.22 15.14
CA GLY A 336 -7.17 17.78 15.15
C GLY A 336 -7.83 17.12 13.93
N ILE A 337 -7.25 16.01 13.47
CA ILE A 337 -7.74 15.21 12.35
C ILE A 337 -9.25 14.88 12.42
N GLN A 338 -9.75 14.49 13.60
CA GLN A 338 -11.16 14.15 13.79
C GLN A 338 -12.11 15.32 13.50
N THR A 339 -11.70 16.55 13.82
CA THR A 339 -12.49 17.75 13.54
C THR A 339 -12.48 18.07 12.04
N VAL A 340 -11.34 17.89 11.37
CA VAL A 340 -11.21 18.13 9.93
C VAL A 340 -12.01 17.11 9.12
N VAL A 341 -11.85 15.81 9.40
CA VAL A 341 -12.61 14.71 8.75
C VAL A 341 -14.11 14.95 8.84
N LYS A 342 -14.59 15.41 10.00
CA LYS A 342 -16.01 15.67 10.25
C LYS A 342 -16.61 16.75 9.36
N PHE A 343 -15.84 17.75 8.91
CA PHE A 343 -16.31 18.86 8.07
C PHE A 343 -15.58 18.94 6.73
N PHE A 344 -14.92 17.85 6.30
CA PHE A 344 -13.94 17.91 5.22
C PHE A 344 -14.51 18.46 3.90
N PRO A 345 -15.62 17.94 3.33
CA PRO A 345 -16.13 18.44 2.06
C PRO A 345 -16.53 19.93 2.14
N GLN A 346 -17.23 20.34 3.21
CA GLN A 346 -17.66 21.72 3.38
C GLN A 346 -16.47 22.67 3.60
N LEU A 347 -15.46 22.24 4.36
CA LEU A 347 -14.26 23.02 4.64
C LEU A 347 -13.45 23.22 3.36
N MET A 348 -13.23 22.15 2.59
CA MET A 348 -12.49 22.20 1.32
C MET A 348 -13.20 23.08 0.30
N PHE A 349 -14.52 22.96 0.16
CA PHE A 349 -15.29 23.81 -0.74
C PHE A 349 -15.14 25.31 -0.40
N ASN A 350 -15.30 25.67 0.88
CA ASN A 350 -15.12 27.06 1.32
C ASN A 350 -13.68 27.55 1.13
N LEU A 351 -12.68 26.71 1.37
CA LEU A 351 -11.28 27.06 1.11
C LEU A 351 -11.02 27.33 -0.38
N LEU A 352 -11.57 26.52 -1.29
CA LEU A 352 -11.46 26.75 -2.72
C LEU A 352 -12.15 28.07 -3.14
N GLN A 353 -13.27 28.44 -2.52
CA GLN A 353 -13.91 29.74 -2.76
C GLN A 353 -13.06 30.91 -2.26
N ILE A 354 -12.53 30.83 -1.04
CA ILE A 354 -11.63 31.86 -0.48
C ILE A 354 -10.40 32.00 -1.37
N TYR A 355 -9.82 30.88 -1.80
CA TYR A 355 -8.67 30.84 -2.68
C TYR A 355 -8.96 31.50 -4.04
N ARG A 356 -10.11 31.18 -4.65
CA ARG A 356 -10.56 31.83 -5.90
C ARG A 356 -10.60 33.35 -5.76
N PHE A 357 -11.27 33.83 -4.72
CA PHE A 357 -11.44 35.26 -4.48
C PHE A 357 -10.10 35.96 -4.23
N ALA A 358 -9.21 35.31 -3.45
CA ALA A 358 -7.88 35.85 -3.16
C ALA A 358 -7.00 35.93 -4.42
N SER A 359 -7.05 34.91 -5.28
CA SER A 359 -6.26 34.82 -6.51
C SER A 359 -6.76 35.77 -7.61
N GLU A 360 -8.07 35.92 -7.79
CA GLU A 360 -8.63 36.87 -8.78
C GLU A 360 -8.31 38.33 -8.44
N LYS A 361 -8.30 38.69 -7.14
CA LYS A 361 -8.07 40.08 -6.68
C LYS A 361 -6.61 40.41 -6.41
N ASN A 362 -5.68 39.45 -6.52
CA ASN A 362 -4.24 39.64 -6.30
C ASN A 362 -3.93 40.42 -5.01
N LEU A 363 -4.62 40.06 -3.92
CA LEU A 363 -4.56 40.78 -2.64
C LEU A 363 -3.21 40.55 -1.95
N ILE A 364 -2.27 41.48 -2.13
CA ILE A 364 -1.01 41.53 -1.37
C ILE A 364 -1.31 42.10 0.02
N LEU A 365 -1.59 41.22 0.97
CA LEU A 365 -1.74 41.59 2.38
C LEU A 365 -0.42 41.32 3.11
N SER A 366 0.35 42.39 3.37
CA SER A 366 1.57 42.28 4.16
C SER A 366 1.23 42.10 5.65
N VAL A 367 1.57 40.95 6.22
CA VAL A 367 1.47 40.72 7.67
C VAL A 367 2.56 41.51 8.40
N TYR A 368 2.22 42.68 8.96
CA TYR A 368 3.07 43.34 9.94
C TYR A 368 2.83 42.75 11.33
N GLY A 369 3.78 41.95 11.80
CA GLY A 369 3.98 41.64 13.23
C GLY A 369 2.98 40.68 13.88
N ALA A 370 3.31 39.38 13.90
CA ALA A 370 2.90 38.45 14.98
C ALA A 370 3.62 37.09 14.93
N CYS A 371 4.17 36.67 13.79
CA CYS A 371 4.90 35.40 13.68
C CYS A 371 6.23 35.63 12.96
N LYS A 372 7.34 35.54 13.70
CA LYS A 372 8.71 35.76 13.20
C LYS A 372 9.18 34.71 12.19
N ASP A 373 8.43 33.63 11.99
CA ASP A 373 8.93 32.41 11.33
C ASP A 373 8.19 31.98 10.05
N MET A 374 7.39 32.83 9.39
CA MET A 374 6.73 32.43 8.12
C MET A 374 6.77 33.52 7.03
N LYS A 375 7.41 33.18 5.90
CA LYS A 375 7.47 33.95 4.64
C LYS A 375 6.20 33.76 3.78
N PHE A 376 4.98 33.97 4.31
CA PHE A 376 3.77 33.97 3.46
C PHE A 376 3.37 35.42 3.16
N LYS A 377 3.41 35.82 1.89
CA LYS A 377 3.27 37.22 1.47
C LYS A 377 1.84 37.58 1.07
N THR A 378 0.98 36.59 0.76
CA THR A 378 -0.40 36.84 0.33
C THR A 378 -1.43 35.92 1.02
N LEU A 379 -2.71 36.32 0.94
CA LEU A 379 -3.84 35.50 1.39
C LEU A 379 -3.98 34.22 0.54
N ALA A 380 -3.71 34.32 -0.77
CA ALA A 380 -3.74 33.19 -1.70
C ALA A 380 -2.71 32.12 -1.29
N ASP A 381 -1.46 32.51 -1.00
CA ASP A 381 -0.40 31.59 -0.55
C ASP A 381 -0.83 30.83 0.73
N THR A 382 -1.38 31.57 1.70
CA THR A 382 -1.80 30.99 2.98
C THR A 382 -2.96 30.02 2.80
N CYS A 383 -3.88 30.33 1.88
CA CYS A 383 -5.02 29.48 1.57
C CYS A 383 -4.57 28.21 0.82
N PHE A 384 -3.68 28.32 -0.17
CA PHE A 384 -3.08 27.18 -0.87
C PHE A 384 -2.36 26.24 0.11
N VAL A 385 -1.53 26.77 1.00
CA VAL A 385 -0.85 25.96 2.04
C VAL A 385 -1.85 25.27 2.97
N SER A 386 -2.99 25.91 3.26
CA SER A 386 -4.04 25.31 4.09
C SER A 386 -4.77 24.18 3.37
N ILE A 387 -5.04 24.33 2.07
CA ILE A 387 -5.58 23.28 1.18
C ILE A 387 -4.64 22.07 1.17
N VAL A 388 -3.34 22.28 0.90
CA VAL A 388 -2.30 21.24 0.92
C VAL A 388 -2.28 20.51 2.26
N HIS A 389 -2.30 21.25 3.37
CA HIS A 389 -2.23 20.67 4.71
C HIS A 389 -3.45 19.81 5.05
N ILE A 390 -4.65 20.25 4.69
CA ILE A 390 -5.88 19.50 4.96
C ILE A 390 -5.93 18.23 4.11
N LEU A 391 -5.56 18.31 2.83
CA LEU A 391 -5.44 17.12 1.95
C LEU A 391 -4.40 16.13 2.50
N GLU A 392 -3.25 16.61 2.98
CA GLU A 392 -2.21 15.75 3.53
C GLU A 392 -2.69 15.06 4.82
N MET A 393 -3.29 15.84 5.73
CA MET A 393 -3.70 15.34 7.04
C MET A 393 -4.89 14.38 6.97
N ALA A 394 -5.89 14.70 6.14
CA ALA A 394 -7.13 13.95 6.09
C ALA A 394 -7.11 12.81 5.08
N ILE A 395 -6.41 12.96 3.94
CA ILE A 395 -6.46 11.99 2.83
C ILE A 395 -5.11 11.30 2.63
N ALA A 396 -4.04 12.01 2.28
CA ALA A 396 -2.80 11.36 1.83
C ALA A 396 -2.05 10.57 2.91
N ARG A 397 -2.34 10.80 4.20
CA ARG A 397 -1.79 10.04 5.33
C ARG A 397 -2.75 8.98 5.88
N GLN A 398 -3.98 8.90 5.37
CA GLN A 398 -5.06 8.13 5.95
C GLN A 398 -5.87 7.42 4.86
N ASP A 399 -5.61 6.14 4.67
CA ASP A 399 -6.29 5.33 3.66
C ASP A 399 -7.80 5.19 3.94
N ASP A 400 -8.22 5.34 5.20
CA ASP A 400 -9.60 5.15 5.65
C ASP A 400 -10.56 6.26 5.18
N TYR A 401 -10.07 7.44 4.79
CA TYR A 401 -10.90 8.62 4.52
C TYR A 401 -10.90 9.07 3.05
N VAL A 402 -10.31 8.28 2.14
CA VAL A 402 -10.20 8.64 0.71
C VAL A 402 -11.55 8.94 0.08
N TYR A 403 -12.61 8.23 0.46
CA TYR A 403 -13.98 8.44 -0.05
C TYR A 403 -14.52 9.86 0.18
N LEU A 404 -14.03 10.60 1.19
CA LEU A 404 -14.45 11.99 1.43
C LEU A 404 -13.97 12.93 0.33
N PHE A 405 -12.87 12.57 -0.34
CA PHE A 405 -12.39 13.29 -1.50
C PHE A 405 -13.29 13.03 -2.71
N ASP A 406 -13.74 11.80 -2.91
CA ASP A 406 -14.69 11.46 -3.97
C ASP A 406 -16.04 12.19 -3.77
N GLU A 407 -16.57 12.21 -2.53
CA GLU A 407 -17.78 12.99 -2.17
C GLU A 407 -17.63 14.48 -2.50
N LEU A 408 -16.44 15.06 -2.29
CA LEU A 408 -16.16 16.44 -2.66
C LEU A 408 -16.22 16.64 -4.19
N LEU A 409 -15.68 15.70 -4.98
CA LEU A 409 -15.66 15.79 -6.44
C LEU A 409 -17.05 15.67 -7.08
N GLU A 410 -18.03 15.06 -6.39
CA GLU A 410 -19.44 15.05 -6.84
C GLU A 410 -20.09 16.44 -6.79
N THR A 411 -19.51 17.40 -6.06
CA THR A 411 -20.02 18.76 -5.94
C THR A 411 -19.46 19.69 -7.03
N LEU A 412 -20.23 20.73 -7.41
CA LEU A 412 -19.76 21.72 -8.38
C LEU A 412 -18.67 22.62 -7.77
N LEU A 413 -17.40 22.32 -8.06
CA LEU A 413 -16.26 23.02 -7.47
C LEU A 413 -16.09 24.47 -7.98
N PRO A 414 -15.57 25.40 -7.15
CA PRO A 414 -15.17 26.74 -7.60
C PRO A 414 -14.05 26.66 -8.64
N LYS A 415 -14.12 27.49 -9.69
CA LYS A 415 -13.13 27.50 -10.77
C LYS A 415 -11.77 28.06 -10.33
N VAL A 416 -10.84 27.18 -9.91
CA VAL A 416 -9.51 27.56 -9.40
C VAL A 416 -8.37 26.75 -9.99
N GLY A 417 -8.63 25.85 -10.93
CA GLY A 417 -7.65 24.88 -11.42
C GLY A 417 -6.36 25.50 -11.98
N ASN A 418 -6.48 26.61 -12.70
CA ASN A 418 -5.32 27.32 -13.26
C ASN A 418 -4.41 27.89 -12.17
N PHE A 419 -5.00 28.42 -11.10
CA PHE A 419 -4.25 28.97 -9.97
C PHE A 419 -3.58 27.85 -9.17
N LEU A 420 -4.29 26.74 -8.91
CA LEU A 420 -3.75 25.58 -8.20
C LEU A 420 -2.50 25.01 -8.90
N MET A 421 -2.57 24.84 -10.23
CA MET A 421 -1.42 24.36 -11.00
C MET A 421 -0.27 25.35 -10.97
N LYS A 422 -0.55 26.65 -11.13
CA LYS A 422 0.47 27.70 -11.11
C LYS A 422 1.19 27.79 -9.76
N ASP A 423 0.46 27.73 -8.65
CA ASP A 423 1.05 27.79 -7.31
C ASP A 423 1.82 26.50 -6.98
N MET A 424 1.34 25.34 -7.46
CA MET A 424 2.09 24.08 -7.35
C MET A 424 3.44 24.15 -8.09
N ILE A 425 3.45 24.70 -9.31
CA ILE A 425 4.69 24.96 -10.09
C ILE A 425 5.59 25.95 -9.37
N ALA A 426 5.04 27.04 -8.82
CA ALA A 426 5.83 28.05 -8.13
C ALA A 426 6.50 27.50 -6.87
N VAL A 427 5.81 26.65 -6.10
CA VAL A 427 6.35 26.07 -4.87
C VAL A 427 7.34 24.95 -5.16
N LEU A 428 7.04 24.04 -6.08
CA LEU A 428 7.95 22.94 -6.42
C LEU A 428 9.10 23.36 -7.34
N GLY A 429 8.91 24.38 -8.19
CA GLY A 429 9.93 24.86 -9.12
C GLY A 429 11.04 25.67 -8.45
N ASP A 430 10.78 26.27 -7.28
CA ASP A 430 11.76 27.03 -6.49
C ASP A 430 12.43 26.18 -5.39
N PHE A 431 12.48 24.86 -5.57
CA PHE A 431 12.93 23.90 -4.55
C PHE A 431 14.38 24.14 -4.09
N GLU A 432 15.25 24.68 -4.95
CA GLU A 432 16.64 25.00 -4.64
C GLU A 432 16.76 26.15 -3.63
N ASN A 433 15.84 27.12 -3.65
CA ASN A 433 15.88 28.29 -2.77
C ASN A 433 14.98 28.13 -1.54
N THR A 434 13.84 27.44 -1.68
CA THR A 434 12.84 27.31 -0.63
C THR A 434 12.31 25.87 -0.49
N TRP A 435 12.79 25.16 0.54
CA TRP A 435 12.25 23.85 0.93
C TRP A 435 11.70 23.85 2.34
N ASN A 436 10.39 23.60 2.49
CA ASN A 436 9.70 23.59 3.77
C ASN A 436 8.69 22.44 3.86
N SER A 437 7.99 22.32 4.99
CA SER A 437 7.02 21.23 5.22
C SER A 437 5.88 21.19 4.20
N THR A 438 5.53 22.33 3.59
CA THR A 438 4.53 22.40 2.52
C THR A 438 5.05 21.75 1.25
N CYS A 439 6.31 22.00 0.87
CA CYS A 439 6.94 21.35 -0.29
C CYS A 439 6.93 19.82 -0.13
N CYS A 440 7.31 19.33 1.06
CA CYS A 440 7.24 17.90 1.40
C CYS A 440 5.80 17.35 1.31
N ALA A 441 4.81 18.13 1.75
CA ALA A 441 3.40 17.73 1.69
C ALA A 441 2.90 17.64 0.25
N ILE A 442 3.24 18.61 -0.61
CA ILE A 442 2.87 18.64 -2.03
C ILE A 442 3.32 17.36 -2.74
N CYS A 443 4.51 16.84 -2.46
CA CYS A 443 4.99 15.59 -3.06
C CYS A 443 4.07 14.38 -2.78
N ARG A 444 3.29 14.41 -1.68
CA ARG A 444 2.29 13.38 -1.33
C ARG A 444 0.90 13.68 -1.87
N VAL A 445 0.49 14.96 -1.89
CA VAL A 445 -0.86 15.37 -2.29
C VAL A 445 -0.98 15.81 -3.75
N CYS A 446 0.11 15.83 -4.51
CA CYS A 446 0.12 16.26 -5.91
C CYS A 446 -0.97 15.58 -6.77
N PRO A 447 -1.24 14.26 -6.67
CA PRO A 447 -2.36 13.64 -7.40
C PRO A 447 -3.72 14.26 -7.06
N LEU A 448 -3.96 14.55 -5.77
CA LEU A 448 -5.20 15.14 -5.28
C LEU A 448 -5.36 16.58 -5.79
N ILE A 449 -4.27 17.37 -5.76
CA ILE A 449 -4.28 18.74 -6.29
C ILE A 449 -4.51 18.74 -7.79
N SER A 450 -3.85 17.87 -8.54
CA SER A 450 -4.05 17.72 -9.99
C SER A 450 -5.50 17.34 -10.31
N THR A 451 -6.08 16.41 -9.55
CA THR A 451 -7.49 16.00 -9.72
C THR A 451 -8.44 17.15 -9.40
N LEU A 452 -8.23 17.87 -8.29
CA LEU A 452 -9.01 19.07 -7.97
C LEU A 452 -8.88 20.13 -9.06
N ALA A 453 -7.67 20.35 -9.58
CA ALA A 453 -7.41 21.37 -10.58
C ALA A 453 -8.15 21.09 -11.89
N ILE A 454 -8.23 19.83 -12.30
CA ILE A 454 -8.95 19.41 -13.52
C ILE A 454 -10.46 19.53 -13.36
N ASN A 455 -10.99 19.15 -12.20
CA ASN A 455 -12.42 19.30 -11.89
C ASN A 455 -12.82 20.77 -11.62
N SER A 456 -11.86 21.70 -11.60
CA SER A 456 -12.08 23.13 -11.35
C SER A 456 -11.47 24.05 -12.42
N ILE A 457 -11.33 23.57 -13.66
CA ILE A 457 -10.74 24.35 -14.76
C ILE A 457 -11.58 25.61 -15.05
N ASP A 458 -10.90 26.76 -15.18
CA ASP A 458 -11.49 27.99 -15.68
C ASP A 458 -11.19 28.19 -17.17
N ASP A 459 -9.91 28.34 -17.51
CA ASP A 459 -9.41 28.40 -18.90
C ASP A 459 -8.54 27.17 -19.21
N CYS A 460 -9.08 26.28 -20.03
CA CYS A 460 -8.43 25.04 -20.45
C CYS A 460 -7.07 25.27 -21.13
N LYS A 461 -6.88 26.36 -21.90
CA LYS A 461 -5.61 26.62 -22.58
C LYS A 461 -4.51 26.98 -21.57
N GLN A 462 -4.82 27.85 -20.62
CA GLN A 462 -3.89 28.20 -19.54
C GLN A 462 -3.61 27.01 -18.62
N PHE A 463 -4.62 26.19 -18.34
CA PHE A 463 -4.45 24.96 -17.60
C PHE A 463 -3.43 24.05 -18.27
N VAL A 464 -3.63 23.74 -19.56
CA VAL A 464 -2.76 22.85 -20.33
C VAL A 464 -1.33 23.35 -20.40
N LEU A 465 -1.13 24.67 -20.59
CA LEU A 465 0.22 25.26 -20.55
C LEU A 465 0.89 25.07 -19.19
N SER A 466 0.15 25.29 -18.10
CA SER A 466 0.67 25.13 -16.74
C SER A 466 0.99 23.66 -16.44
N ALA A 467 0.09 22.75 -16.81
CA ALA A 467 0.28 21.32 -16.64
C ALA A 467 1.43 20.76 -17.50
N ASP A 468 1.64 21.29 -18.72
CA ASP A 468 2.83 20.98 -19.53
C ASP A 468 4.12 21.45 -18.82
N THR A 469 4.18 22.69 -18.33
CA THR A 469 5.33 23.19 -17.56
C THR A 469 5.58 22.32 -16.31
N PHE A 470 4.52 21.95 -15.61
CA PHE A 470 4.62 21.10 -14.43
C PHE A 470 5.22 19.72 -14.77
N ALA A 471 4.72 19.08 -15.83
CA ALA A 471 5.13 17.74 -16.22
C ALA A 471 6.50 17.70 -16.93
N PHE A 472 6.86 18.69 -17.75
CA PHE A 472 8.11 18.69 -18.51
C PHE A 472 9.28 19.41 -17.84
N GLU A 473 9.01 20.39 -16.98
CA GLU A 473 10.05 21.19 -16.36
C GLU A 473 10.11 20.92 -14.86
N THR A 474 9.00 21.11 -14.14
CA THR A 474 9.02 21.07 -12.67
C THR A 474 9.34 19.67 -12.12
N ILE A 475 8.60 18.64 -12.53
CA ILE A 475 8.83 17.27 -12.05
C ILE A 475 10.21 16.75 -12.47
N PRO A 476 10.61 16.79 -13.76
CA PRO A 476 11.94 16.36 -14.19
C PRO A 476 13.09 17.05 -13.47
N ASN A 477 13.06 18.38 -13.33
CA ASN A 477 14.14 19.10 -12.66
C ASN A 477 14.26 18.71 -11.18
N PHE A 478 13.12 18.51 -10.50
CA PHE A 478 13.13 18.06 -9.11
C PHE A 478 13.63 16.62 -8.98
N LEU A 479 13.19 15.69 -9.85
CA LEU A 479 13.64 14.29 -9.84
C LEU A 479 15.13 14.14 -10.21
N ALA A 480 15.66 15.00 -11.08
CA ALA A 480 17.06 15.00 -11.49
C ALA A 480 18.02 15.60 -10.45
N SER A 481 17.50 16.23 -9.38
CA SER A 481 18.32 16.79 -8.31
C SER A 481 19.07 15.70 -7.53
N ASN A 482 20.37 15.93 -7.32
CA ASN A 482 21.25 15.02 -6.58
C ASN A 482 21.33 15.35 -5.07
N GLU A 483 20.55 16.30 -4.57
CA GLU A 483 20.59 16.69 -3.16
C GLU A 483 19.94 15.65 -2.23
N GLU A 484 20.70 15.22 -1.23
CA GLU A 484 20.28 14.13 -0.32
C GLU A 484 19.10 14.50 0.58
N THR A 485 18.87 15.79 0.80
CA THR A 485 17.76 16.35 1.59
C THR A 485 16.41 16.02 0.97
N PHE A 486 16.33 15.92 -0.37
CA PHE A 486 15.08 15.75 -1.10
C PHE A 486 14.71 14.29 -1.36
N ILE A 487 15.63 13.35 -1.13
CA ILE A 487 15.43 11.91 -1.37
C ILE A 487 14.06 11.38 -0.88
N PRO A 488 13.62 11.62 0.37
CA PRO A 488 12.34 11.09 0.84
C PRO A 488 11.13 11.65 0.09
N ASP A 489 11.21 12.91 -0.33
CA ASP A 489 10.11 13.61 -1.00
C ASP A 489 10.10 13.29 -2.51
N GLN A 490 11.26 13.17 -3.15
CA GLN A 490 11.40 12.62 -4.51
C GLN A 490 10.82 11.20 -4.59
N LEU A 491 11.14 10.34 -3.62
CA LEU A 491 10.58 8.98 -3.55
C LEU A 491 9.05 8.98 -3.33
N ALA A 492 8.51 9.95 -2.58
CA ALA A 492 7.06 10.08 -2.40
C ALA A 492 6.36 10.57 -3.68
N LEU A 493 7.02 11.46 -4.44
CA LEU A 493 6.52 11.87 -5.75
C LEU A 493 6.55 10.71 -6.76
N LEU A 494 7.61 9.90 -6.76
CA LEU A 494 7.73 8.71 -7.62
C LEU A 494 6.60 7.69 -7.41
N ASP A 495 6.15 7.49 -6.16
CA ASP A 495 5.01 6.60 -5.86
C ASP A 495 3.69 7.10 -6.46
N ASN A 496 3.60 8.41 -6.71
CA ASN A 496 2.39 9.11 -7.08
C ASN A 496 2.34 9.51 -8.57
N LEU A 497 3.38 9.24 -9.36
CA LEU A 497 3.44 9.64 -10.78
C LEU A 497 2.30 9.05 -11.61
N GLU A 498 1.94 7.79 -11.37
CA GLU A 498 0.83 7.12 -12.06
C GLU A 498 -0.50 7.83 -11.78
N LEU A 499 -0.78 8.15 -10.51
CA LEU A 499 -1.99 8.87 -10.11
C LEU A 499 -2.04 10.31 -10.66
N ILE A 500 -0.89 10.97 -10.83
CA ILE A 500 -0.82 12.28 -11.49
C ILE A 500 -1.19 12.15 -12.97
N LEU A 501 -0.74 11.10 -13.65
CA LEU A 501 -1.08 10.86 -15.05
C LEU A 501 -2.55 10.49 -15.22
N ASP A 502 -3.09 9.64 -14.34
CA ASP A 502 -4.52 9.31 -14.35
C ASP A 502 -5.38 10.55 -14.16
N ALA A 503 -4.97 11.46 -13.26
CA ALA A 503 -5.63 12.75 -13.11
C ALA A 503 -5.61 13.53 -14.44
N LEU A 504 -4.45 13.66 -15.09
CA LEU A 504 -4.26 14.46 -16.32
C LEU A 504 -4.84 13.83 -17.60
N LYS A 505 -5.04 12.50 -17.63
CA LYS A 505 -5.51 11.72 -18.80
C LYS A 505 -6.74 12.29 -19.52
N PRO A 506 -7.76 12.88 -18.84
CA PRO A 506 -8.95 13.42 -19.52
C PRO A 506 -8.70 14.64 -20.42
N VAL A 507 -7.59 15.36 -20.24
CA VAL A 507 -7.31 16.63 -20.95
C VAL A 507 -6.26 16.46 -22.06
N TYR A 508 -5.52 15.35 -22.06
CA TYR A 508 -4.40 15.10 -22.96
C TYR A 508 -4.62 13.90 -23.87
N ASP A 509 -3.95 13.91 -25.03
CA ASP A 509 -3.89 12.75 -25.91
C ASP A 509 -2.85 11.72 -25.42
N GLU A 510 -2.96 10.48 -25.90
CA GLU A 510 -2.07 9.38 -25.53
C GLU A 510 -0.58 9.71 -25.76
N TYR A 511 -0.27 10.45 -26.83
CA TYR A 511 1.09 10.82 -27.18
C TYR A 511 1.70 11.76 -26.16
N ARG A 512 0.98 12.81 -25.73
CA ARG A 512 1.47 13.73 -24.69
C ARG A 512 1.70 13.03 -23.37
N ILE A 513 0.79 12.15 -22.95
CA ILE A 513 0.95 11.36 -21.73
C ILE A 513 2.25 10.52 -21.80
N THR A 514 2.50 9.88 -22.93
CA THR A 514 3.73 9.09 -23.11
C THR A 514 4.98 9.96 -23.08
N THR A 515 4.94 11.17 -23.63
CA THR A 515 6.09 12.09 -23.55
C THR A 515 6.42 12.49 -22.11
N TYR A 516 5.43 12.59 -21.21
CA TYR A 516 5.68 12.82 -19.79
C TYR A 516 6.36 11.63 -19.13
N VAL A 517 5.86 10.40 -19.37
CA VAL A 517 6.47 9.16 -18.85
C VAL A 517 7.94 9.06 -19.29
N ALA A 518 8.23 9.35 -20.56
CA ALA A 518 9.58 9.37 -21.09
C ALA A 518 10.47 10.43 -20.40
N ALA A 519 9.97 11.65 -20.23
CA ALA A 519 10.70 12.73 -19.55
C ALA A 519 11.02 12.37 -18.08
N TRP A 520 10.05 11.83 -17.34
CA TRP A 520 10.21 11.45 -15.94
C TRP A 520 11.17 10.27 -15.78
N SER A 521 11.07 9.26 -16.64
CA SER A 521 12.00 8.13 -16.68
C SER A 521 13.44 8.60 -16.91
N ASN A 522 13.63 9.50 -17.88
CA ASN A 522 14.95 10.05 -18.21
C ASN A 522 15.52 10.91 -17.08
N ALA A 523 14.67 11.69 -16.39
CA ALA A 523 15.09 12.53 -15.27
C ALA A 523 15.65 11.72 -14.08
N VAL A 524 15.05 10.57 -13.77
CA VAL A 524 15.57 9.66 -12.72
C VAL A 524 16.87 8.98 -13.15
N GLY A 525 17.03 8.71 -14.45
CA GLY A 525 18.22 8.07 -14.99
C GLY A 525 18.53 6.73 -14.32
N MET A 526 19.78 6.53 -13.90
CA MET A 526 20.29 5.34 -13.21
C MET A 526 20.59 5.60 -11.72
N GLN A 527 19.95 6.61 -11.12
CA GLN A 527 20.17 6.99 -9.73
C GLN A 527 19.84 5.82 -8.78
N GLY A 528 20.77 5.49 -7.88
CA GLY A 528 20.61 4.39 -6.92
C GLY A 528 20.97 3.00 -7.45
N PHE A 529 21.35 2.87 -8.72
CA PHE A 529 21.69 1.56 -9.29
C PHE A 529 22.98 0.99 -8.68
N GLY A 530 22.90 -0.22 -8.11
CA GLY A 530 24.01 -0.89 -7.46
C GLY A 530 24.30 -0.42 -6.03
N ASP A 531 23.47 0.47 -5.46
CA ASP A 531 23.54 0.87 -4.05
C ASP A 531 22.86 -0.17 -3.14
N VAL A 532 23.30 -1.43 -3.27
CA VAL A 532 22.80 -2.56 -2.47
C VAL A 532 23.49 -2.56 -1.10
N GLU A 533 22.77 -3.01 -0.07
CA GLU A 533 23.30 -3.11 1.30
C GLU A 533 24.50 -4.08 1.38
N GLU A 534 25.57 -3.65 2.04
CA GLU A 534 26.78 -4.45 2.25
C GLU A 534 26.98 -4.74 3.73
N LEU A 535 27.05 -6.03 4.08
CA LEU A 535 27.22 -6.52 5.46
C LEU A 535 28.47 -5.97 6.18
N SER A 536 29.49 -5.57 5.42
CA SER A 536 30.74 -5.02 5.94
C SER A 536 30.71 -3.52 6.23
N THR A 537 29.64 -2.82 5.85
CA THR A 537 29.55 -1.35 5.98
C THR A 537 28.66 -0.91 7.14
N ASN A 538 28.86 0.32 7.61
CA ASN A 538 28.12 0.89 8.74
C ASN A 538 26.60 0.95 8.43
N ALA A 539 25.76 0.63 9.41
CA ALA A 539 24.30 0.66 9.33
C ALA A 539 23.73 2.00 8.79
N LEU A 540 24.35 3.14 9.12
CA LEU A 540 23.93 4.45 8.58
C LEU A 540 24.17 4.58 7.07
N ILE A 541 25.27 4.01 6.58
CA ILE A 541 25.63 4.01 5.16
C ILE A 541 24.70 3.06 4.40
N ASN A 542 24.41 1.88 4.96
CA ASN A 542 23.44 0.95 4.37
C ASN A 542 22.04 1.54 4.31
N LYS A 543 21.58 2.23 5.36
CA LYS A 543 20.29 2.94 5.33
C LYS A 543 20.23 4.00 4.24
N LYS A 544 21.34 4.67 3.95
CA LYS A 544 21.44 5.65 2.87
C LYS A 544 21.38 4.98 1.49
N LYS A 545 22.23 3.97 1.28
CA LYS A 545 22.25 3.15 0.06
C LYS A 545 20.87 2.57 -0.25
N SER A 546 20.23 1.96 0.73
CA SER A 546 18.88 1.39 0.66
C SER A 546 17.83 2.41 0.19
N LYS A 547 17.90 3.66 0.66
CA LYS A 547 17.01 4.74 0.18
C LYS A 547 17.33 5.17 -1.25
N GLN A 548 18.60 5.27 -1.62
CA GLN A 548 19.00 5.63 -2.99
C GLN A 548 18.59 4.54 -3.98
N HIS A 549 18.78 3.26 -3.62
CA HIS A 549 18.36 2.11 -4.38
C HIS A 549 16.85 2.12 -4.72
N LEU A 550 16.00 2.68 -3.85
CA LEU A 550 14.57 2.79 -4.12
C LEU A 550 14.23 3.66 -5.36
N PHE A 551 15.09 4.57 -5.81
CA PHE A 551 14.82 5.38 -7.01
C PHE A 551 14.68 4.52 -8.25
N ILE A 552 15.72 3.73 -8.55
CA ILE A 552 15.74 2.86 -9.72
C ILE A 552 14.68 1.75 -9.60
N VAL A 553 14.44 1.23 -8.40
CA VAL A 553 13.38 0.25 -8.14
C VAL A 553 12.00 0.83 -8.49
N LYS A 554 11.65 2.01 -7.96
CA LYS A 554 10.36 2.65 -8.24
C LYS A 554 10.22 3.04 -9.71
N LYS A 555 11.29 3.50 -10.35
CA LYS A 555 11.34 3.74 -11.80
C LYS A 555 10.97 2.47 -12.56
N MET A 556 11.60 1.33 -12.27
CA MET A 556 11.33 0.07 -12.97
C MET A 556 9.89 -0.44 -12.74
N ILE A 557 9.36 -0.31 -11.52
CA ILE A 557 7.97 -0.69 -11.22
C ILE A 557 6.99 0.19 -12.01
N CYS A 558 7.20 1.50 -12.00
CA CYS A 558 6.39 2.46 -12.74
C CYS A 558 6.37 2.15 -14.24
N ILE A 559 7.56 1.98 -14.86
CA ILE A 559 7.69 1.62 -16.28
C ILE A 559 7.05 0.26 -16.57
N SER A 560 7.20 -0.73 -15.68
CA SER A 560 6.61 -2.06 -15.86
C SER A 560 5.08 -2.02 -15.88
N ARG A 561 4.46 -1.15 -15.09
CA ARG A 561 3.00 -0.94 -15.12
C ARG A 561 2.57 -0.34 -16.45
N PHE A 562 3.24 0.73 -16.91
CA PHE A 562 2.96 1.33 -18.22
C PHE A 562 3.13 0.34 -19.38
N ALA A 563 4.14 -0.53 -19.31
CA ALA A 563 4.36 -1.56 -20.32
C ALA A 563 3.23 -2.58 -20.39
N ARG A 564 2.52 -2.87 -19.28
CA ARG A 564 1.43 -3.86 -19.24
C ARG A 564 0.05 -3.27 -19.46
N SER A 565 -0.23 -2.08 -18.92
CA SER A 565 -1.55 -1.43 -19.04
C SER A 565 -1.64 -0.53 -20.28
N PHE A 566 -0.78 0.47 -20.40
CA PHE A 566 -0.93 1.51 -21.42
C PHE A 566 -0.59 1.00 -22.83
N LEU A 567 0.43 0.14 -22.98
CA LEU A 567 0.79 -0.40 -24.30
C LEU A 567 -0.32 -1.24 -24.93
N SER A 568 -1.06 -2.00 -24.13
CA SER A 568 -2.17 -2.84 -24.62
C SER A 568 -3.41 -2.00 -24.95
N GLU A 569 -3.64 -0.89 -24.24
CA GLU A 569 -4.77 0.02 -24.47
C GLU A 569 -4.53 1.05 -25.60
N SER A 570 -3.28 1.43 -25.87
CA SER A 570 -2.96 2.59 -26.72
C SER A 570 -3.32 2.37 -28.20
N THR A 571 -4.10 3.30 -28.75
CA THR A 571 -4.48 3.33 -30.17
C THR A 571 -3.48 4.08 -31.05
N ASN A 572 -2.70 5.00 -30.48
CA ASN A 572 -1.75 5.85 -31.21
C ASN A 572 -0.38 5.18 -31.44
N ALA A 573 -0.01 4.96 -32.71
CA ALA A 573 1.26 4.32 -33.08
C ALA A 573 2.52 5.08 -32.62
N ALA A 574 2.52 6.41 -32.69
CA ALA A 574 3.67 7.21 -32.25
C ALA A 574 3.85 7.18 -30.73
N ALA A 575 2.75 7.14 -29.98
CA ALA A 575 2.76 6.99 -28.53
C ALA A 575 3.32 5.60 -28.15
N ARG A 576 2.82 4.54 -28.78
CA ARG A 576 3.35 3.18 -28.57
C ARG A 576 4.85 3.09 -28.88
N ASP A 577 5.31 3.63 -30.00
CA ASP A 577 6.72 3.61 -30.40
C ASP A 577 7.63 4.27 -29.35
N LEU A 578 7.22 5.45 -28.87
CA LEU A 578 7.95 6.18 -27.85
C LEU A 578 7.97 5.43 -26.52
N LEU A 579 6.85 4.82 -26.13
CA LEU A 579 6.75 4.06 -24.89
C LEU A 579 7.60 2.79 -24.94
N ILE A 580 7.57 2.05 -26.06
CA ILE A 580 8.41 0.87 -26.27
C ILE A 580 9.88 1.27 -26.18
N SER A 581 10.29 2.34 -26.88
CA SER A 581 11.66 2.87 -26.83
C SER A 581 12.08 3.20 -25.39
N THR A 582 11.21 3.90 -24.64
CA THR A 582 11.47 4.28 -23.24
C THR A 582 11.59 3.05 -22.33
N CYS A 583 10.70 2.06 -22.47
CA CYS A 583 10.70 0.85 -21.64
C CYS A 583 11.94 -0.02 -21.92
N VAL A 584 12.23 -0.26 -23.20
CA VAL A 584 13.34 -1.10 -23.64
C VAL A 584 14.67 -0.45 -23.29
N SER A 585 14.89 0.83 -23.61
CA SER A 585 16.13 1.54 -23.26
C SER A 585 16.37 1.55 -21.74
N SER A 586 15.36 1.89 -20.94
CA SER A 586 15.47 1.93 -19.47
C SER A 586 15.80 0.57 -18.87
N ALA A 587 15.24 -0.52 -19.40
CA ALA A 587 15.57 -1.87 -18.96
C ALA A 587 16.97 -2.30 -19.43
N LEU A 588 17.37 -1.93 -20.65
CA LEU A 588 18.70 -2.27 -21.18
C LEU A 588 19.84 -1.55 -20.46
N ASP A 589 19.64 -0.31 -20.03
CA ASP A 589 20.62 0.42 -19.21
C ASP A 589 20.98 -0.36 -17.93
N VAL A 590 20.00 -1.06 -17.34
CA VAL A 590 20.19 -1.95 -16.19
C VAL A 590 20.87 -3.26 -16.61
N ILE A 591 20.36 -3.91 -17.65
CA ILE A 591 20.79 -5.26 -18.07
C ILE A 591 22.23 -5.28 -18.59
N VAL A 592 22.62 -4.28 -19.39
CA VAL A 592 23.94 -4.18 -20.04
C VAL A 592 25.00 -3.63 -19.08
N SER A 593 24.59 -2.99 -17.98
CA SER A 593 25.51 -2.41 -17.01
C SER A 593 26.58 -3.40 -16.53
N PRO A 594 27.85 -2.95 -16.37
CA PRO A 594 28.91 -3.81 -15.85
C PRO A 594 28.72 -4.16 -14.36
N LYS A 595 27.99 -3.33 -13.61
CA LYS A 595 27.60 -3.61 -12.22
C LYS A 595 26.35 -4.49 -12.22
N ILE A 596 26.33 -5.49 -11.34
CA ILE A 596 25.19 -6.42 -11.21
C ILE A 596 24.42 -6.08 -9.93
N ASP A 597 23.16 -5.73 -10.14
CA ASP A 597 22.16 -5.50 -9.10
C ASP A 597 20.99 -6.46 -9.35
N ILE A 598 20.87 -7.50 -8.53
CA ILE A 598 19.91 -8.58 -8.79
C ILE A 598 18.48 -8.08 -8.71
N ASP A 599 18.14 -7.22 -7.75
CA ASP A 599 16.76 -6.83 -7.50
C ASP A 599 16.23 -5.96 -8.63
N VAL A 600 16.99 -4.95 -9.03
CA VAL A 600 16.63 -4.06 -10.14
C VAL A 600 16.59 -4.82 -11.47
N SER A 601 17.50 -5.77 -11.67
CA SER A 601 17.56 -6.53 -12.93
C SER A 601 16.36 -7.44 -13.11
N ARG A 602 15.85 -8.05 -12.04
CA ARG A 602 14.62 -8.83 -12.07
C ARG A 602 13.41 -7.97 -12.46
N LEU A 603 13.34 -6.74 -11.96
CA LEU A 603 12.32 -5.78 -12.37
C LEU A 603 12.49 -5.38 -13.84
N ALA A 604 13.72 -5.14 -14.31
CA ALA A 604 14.01 -4.85 -15.71
C ALA A 604 13.62 -6.02 -16.64
N PHE A 605 13.82 -7.27 -16.22
CA PHE A 605 13.32 -8.44 -16.94
C PHE A 605 11.79 -8.45 -17.03
N GLY A 606 11.10 -8.05 -15.96
CA GLY A 606 9.65 -7.85 -15.95
C GLY A 606 9.17 -6.77 -16.90
N VAL A 607 9.93 -5.68 -17.07
CA VAL A 607 9.64 -4.64 -18.07
C VAL A 607 9.73 -5.21 -19.49
N ILE A 608 10.82 -5.91 -19.83
CA ILE A 608 10.98 -6.53 -21.16
C ILE A 608 9.85 -7.55 -21.43
N LEU A 609 9.51 -8.37 -20.44
CA LEU A 609 8.40 -9.30 -20.55
C LEU A 609 7.07 -8.59 -20.82
N GLY A 610 6.78 -7.50 -20.11
CA GLY A 610 5.57 -6.71 -20.32
C GLY A 610 5.46 -6.12 -21.74
N VAL A 611 6.58 -5.64 -22.30
CA VAL A 611 6.61 -5.17 -23.71
C VAL A 611 6.34 -6.32 -24.68
N ILE A 612 6.90 -7.51 -24.43
CA ILE A 612 6.64 -8.70 -25.24
C ILE A 612 5.16 -9.10 -25.16
N GLU A 613 4.60 -9.21 -23.96
CA GLU A 613 3.19 -9.58 -23.75
C GLU A 613 2.24 -8.63 -24.49
N ALA A 614 2.44 -7.32 -24.33
CA ALA A 614 1.65 -6.31 -25.03
C ALA A 614 1.77 -6.41 -26.56
N SER A 615 2.94 -6.80 -27.08
CA SER A 615 3.13 -7.00 -28.53
C SER A 615 2.43 -8.27 -29.07
N LEU A 616 2.29 -9.31 -28.24
CA LEU A 616 1.68 -10.59 -28.64
C LEU A 616 0.15 -10.59 -28.48
N GLU A 617 -0.41 -9.94 -27.45
CA GLU A 617 -1.87 -9.89 -27.23
C GLU A 617 -2.61 -9.17 -28.38
N ALA A 618 -1.95 -8.18 -29.00
CA ALA A 618 -2.42 -7.48 -30.19
C ALA A 618 -2.62 -8.39 -31.42
N GLU A 619 -2.11 -9.63 -31.42
CA GLU A 619 -2.36 -10.60 -32.49
C GLU A 619 -3.77 -11.24 -32.42
N SER A 620 -4.43 -11.20 -31.26
CA SER A 620 -5.71 -11.89 -31.04
C SER A 620 -6.96 -11.08 -31.39
N SER A 621 -6.84 -9.76 -31.49
CA SER A 621 -7.94 -8.87 -31.90
C SER A 621 -7.40 -7.54 -32.43
N TYR A 622 -7.62 -7.31 -33.73
CA TYR A 622 -7.30 -6.11 -34.52
C TYR A 622 -5.80 -5.87 -34.81
N LYS A 623 -5.46 -5.93 -36.11
CA LYS A 623 -4.15 -5.65 -36.72
C LYS A 623 -3.63 -4.25 -36.35
N ILE A 624 -2.87 -4.12 -35.27
CA ILE A 624 -2.28 -2.83 -34.86
C ILE A 624 -0.74 -2.79 -34.98
N PHE A 625 -0.07 -3.94 -35.09
CA PHE A 625 1.35 -3.98 -35.43
C PHE A 625 1.59 -4.48 -36.85
N ASP A 626 2.35 -3.70 -37.63
CA ASP A 626 3.15 -4.25 -38.72
C ASP A 626 4.36 -4.95 -38.04
N ASN A 627 4.11 -6.15 -37.52
CA ASN A 627 4.87 -6.89 -36.48
C ASN A 627 6.36 -7.20 -36.81
N GLY A 628 6.87 -6.78 -37.96
CA GLY A 628 8.26 -7.04 -38.35
C GLY A 628 9.26 -6.38 -37.40
N ASP A 629 9.12 -5.08 -37.16
CA ASP A 629 10.17 -4.29 -36.54
C ASP A 629 10.40 -4.63 -35.05
N ILE A 630 9.34 -4.85 -34.26
CA ILE A 630 9.48 -5.19 -32.84
C ILE A 630 9.98 -6.61 -32.64
N HIS A 631 9.50 -7.57 -33.44
CA HIS A 631 10.05 -8.92 -33.42
C HIS A 631 11.54 -8.90 -33.77
N LEU A 632 11.96 -8.06 -34.74
CA LEU A 632 13.36 -7.87 -35.08
C LEU A 632 14.18 -7.24 -33.94
N ILE A 633 13.59 -6.35 -33.12
CA ILE A 633 14.24 -5.84 -31.89
C ILE A 633 14.54 -7.00 -30.93
N PHE A 634 13.54 -7.84 -30.60
CA PHE A 634 13.75 -8.97 -29.68
C PHE A 634 14.79 -9.98 -30.20
N CYS A 635 14.84 -10.17 -31.52
CA CYS A 635 15.90 -10.97 -32.15
C CYS A 635 17.29 -10.34 -31.94
N ARG A 636 17.41 -9.03 -32.11
CA ARG A 636 18.66 -8.29 -31.89
C ARG A 636 19.10 -8.31 -30.42
N LEU A 637 18.18 -8.42 -29.47
CA LEU A 637 18.48 -8.52 -28.04
C LEU A 637 18.97 -9.91 -27.60
N MET A 638 18.76 -10.97 -28.38
CA MET A 638 19.06 -12.34 -27.94
C MET A 638 20.53 -12.54 -27.51
N PRO A 639 21.54 -12.04 -28.25
CA PRO A 639 22.94 -12.13 -27.81
C PRO A 639 23.24 -11.38 -26.51
N ILE A 640 22.61 -10.22 -26.31
CA ILE A 640 22.74 -9.43 -25.08
C ILE A 640 22.19 -10.23 -23.90
N MET A 641 21.04 -10.87 -24.08
CA MET A 641 20.43 -11.71 -23.04
C MET A 641 21.31 -12.92 -22.73
N CYS A 642 21.94 -13.54 -23.73
CA CYS A 642 22.89 -14.64 -23.52
C CYS A 642 24.18 -14.19 -22.82
N ASP A 643 24.74 -13.03 -23.16
CA ASP A 643 25.89 -12.46 -22.46
C ASP A 643 25.55 -12.15 -21.00
N THR A 644 24.41 -11.49 -20.79
CA THR A 644 23.87 -11.19 -19.47
C THR A 644 23.70 -12.46 -18.65
N PHE A 645 23.06 -13.49 -19.20
CA PHE A 645 22.94 -14.79 -18.53
C PHE A 645 24.29 -15.35 -18.08
N ASN A 646 25.30 -15.32 -18.95
CA ASN A 646 26.63 -15.79 -18.60
C ASN A 646 27.31 -14.97 -17.48
N ARG A 647 27.15 -13.63 -17.49
CA ARG A 647 27.68 -12.74 -16.45
C ARG A 647 26.98 -12.99 -15.11
N TYR A 648 25.65 -13.05 -15.12
CA TYR A 648 24.83 -13.27 -13.93
C TYR A 648 25.07 -14.67 -13.35
N PHE A 649 25.19 -15.69 -14.20
CA PHE A 649 25.51 -17.04 -13.75
C PHE A 649 26.87 -17.09 -13.02
N ALA A 650 27.89 -16.45 -13.58
CA ALA A 650 29.20 -16.34 -12.93
C ALA A 650 29.14 -15.58 -11.60
N TYR A 651 28.37 -14.49 -11.56
CA TYR A 651 28.14 -13.70 -10.35
C TYR A 651 27.42 -14.50 -9.25
N CYS A 652 26.29 -15.13 -9.57
CA CYS A 652 25.51 -15.95 -8.63
C CYS A 652 26.34 -17.12 -8.10
N LYS A 653 27.18 -17.73 -8.94
CA LYS A 653 28.13 -18.76 -8.52
C LYS A 653 29.17 -18.21 -7.54
N ALA A 654 29.78 -17.06 -7.84
CA ALA A 654 30.78 -16.42 -6.97
C ALA A 654 30.19 -15.97 -5.62
N LYS A 655 28.94 -15.51 -5.60
CA LYS A 655 28.20 -15.08 -4.41
C LYS A 655 27.48 -16.20 -3.66
N ASN A 656 27.67 -17.47 -4.05
CA ASN A 656 27.03 -18.63 -3.42
C ASN A 656 25.48 -18.60 -3.44
N MET A 657 24.87 -17.96 -4.44
CA MET A 657 23.40 -17.86 -4.58
C MET A 657 22.75 -19.11 -5.20
N LEU A 658 23.55 -20.05 -5.71
CA LEU A 658 23.07 -21.32 -6.28
C LEU A 658 22.87 -22.42 -5.22
N LYS A 659 22.87 -22.03 -3.94
CA LYS A 659 22.67 -22.97 -2.83
C LYS A 659 21.18 -23.29 -2.67
N PRO A 660 20.87 -24.50 -2.19
CA PRO A 660 19.51 -24.85 -1.80
C PRO A 660 18.92 -23.87 -0.78
N LYS A 661 17.65 -23.45 -0.97
CA LYS A 661 16.93 -22.55 -0.05
C LYS A 661 15.47 -22.98 0.15
N MET A 662 14.83 -22.52 1.23
CA MET A 662 13.44 -22.83 1.60
C MET A 662 12.46 -21.68 1.31
N THR A 663 12.98 -20.46 1.13
CA THR A 663 12.21 -19.27 0.79
C THR A 663 12.43 -18.88 -0.65
N PHE A 664 11.35 -18.58 -1.35
CA PHE A 664 11.36 -18.20 -2.77
C PHE A 664 10.55 -16.93 -2.97
N THR A 665 10.84 -16.21 -4.05
CA THR A 665 10.05 -15.02 -4.44
C THR A 665 9.32 -15.30 -5.75
N GLN A 666 8.25 -14.55 -6.01
CA GLN A 666 7.53 -14.61 -7.29
C GLN A 666 8.50 -14.31 -8.45
N LEU A 667 8.44 -15.10 -9.53
CA LEU A 667 9.17 -14.81 -10.78
C LEU A 667 8.55 -13.60 -11.48
N PHE A 668 9.39 -12.72 -12.03
CA PHE A 668 9.00 -11.44 -12.61
C PHE A 668 8.18 -10.57 -11.63
N PRO A 669 8.77 -10.18 -10.48
CA PRO A 669 8.05 -9.49 -9.42
C PRO A 669 7.52 -8.13 -9.89
N THR A 670 6.38 -7.72 -9.32
CA THR A 670 5.69 -6.44 -9.64
C THR A 670 5.64 -5.48 -8.45
N VAL A 671 6.09 -5.92 -7.29
CA VAL A 671 6.09 -5.17 -6.02
C VAL A 671 7.48 -5.33 -5.38
N TYR A 672 7.91 -4.33 -4.62
CA TYR A 672 9.15 -4.35 -3.85
C TYR A 672 8.88 -3.86 -2.40
N PRO A 673 9.50 -4.45 -1.36
CA PRO A 673 10.41 -5.60 -1.40
C PRO A 673 9.70 -6.87 -1.88
N PHE A 674 10.45 -7.80 -2.46
CA PHE A 674 9.89 -9.04 -3.00
C PHE A 674 9.34 -9.90 -1.86
N GLU A 675 8.08 -10.31 -1.97
CA GLU A 675 7.45 -11.16 -0.97
C GLU A 675 8.06 -12.56 -0.98
N GLU A 676 8.58 -12.98 0.18
CA GLU A 676 9.13 -14.32 0.37
C GLU A 676 8.03 -15.32 0.75
N GLN A 677 7.92 -16.37 -0.04
CA GLN A 677 7.05 -17.51 0.20
C GLN A 677 7.86 -18.65 0.82
N ILE A 678 7.44 -19.10 2.01
CA ILE A 678 8.05 -20.23 2.71
C ILE A 678 7.44 -21.52 2.15
N THR A 679 8.28 -22.48 1.77
CA THR A 679 7.80 -23.82 1.37
C THR A 679 7.54 -24.73 2.56
N ASP A 680 6.56 -25.61 2.41
CA ASP A 680 6.22 -26.62 3.42
C ASP A 680 7.44 -27.47 3.80
N SER A 681 7.49 -27.91 5.05
CA SER A 681 8.48 -28.80 5.66
C SER A 681 8.80 -30.08 4.85
N ASN A 682 7.90 -30.49 3.96
CA ASN A 682 8.08 -31.64 3.06
C ASN A 682 8.92 -31.33 1.81
N ALA A 683 9.07 -30.05 1.43
CA ALA A 683 9.93 -29.62 0.33
C ALA A 683 11.39 -29.68 0.79
N ARG A 684 12.20 -30.50 0.11
CA ARG A 684 13.65 -30.57 0.36
C ARG A 684 14.30 -29.27 -0.11
N GLU A 685 15.42 -28.89 0.49
CA GLU A 685 16.23 -27.78 0.00
C GLU A 685 16.59 -28.03 -1.48
N GLU A 686 16.17 -27.15 -2.38
CA GLU A 686 16.48 -27.21 -3.81
C GLU A 686 17.13 -25.89 -4.26
N PRO A 687 18.11 -25.95 -5.20
CA PRO A 687 18.71 -24.73 -5.73
C PRO A 687 17.64 -23.96 -6.50
N PHE A 688 17.51 -22.67 -6.20
CA PHE A 688 16.52 -21.81 -6.84
C PHE A 688 17.05 -20.39 -6.96
N CYS A 689 17.35 -19.98 -8.18
CA CYS A 689 17.80 -18.63 -8.50
C CYS A 689 16.85 -18.00 -9.51
N GLU A 690 15.95 -17.17 -8.99
CA GLU A 690 14.87 -16.52 -9.71
C GLU A 690 15.38 -15.74 -10.92
N CYS A 691 16.42 -14.92 -10.72
CA CYS A 691 17.03 -14.09 -11.75
C CYS A 691 17.49 -14.89 -12.98
N LEU A 692 18.14 -16.05 -12.77
CA LEU A 692 18.59 -16.91 -13.87
C LEU A 692 17.42 -17.64 -14.54
N MET A 693 16.38 -17.99 -13.78
CA MET A 693 15.16 -18.59 -14.33
C MET A 693 14.40 -17.58 -15.21
N GLU A 694 14.25 -16.34 -14.75
CA GLU A 694 13.61 -15.25 -15.50
C GLU A 694 14.36 -14.97 -16.82
N LEU A 695 15.70 -14.87 -16.77
CA LEU A 695 16.53 -14.75 -17.98
C LEU A 695 16.36 -15.95 -18.93
N THR A 696 16.29 -17.17 -18.39
CA THR A 696 16.06 -18.38 -19.21
C THR A 696 14.74 -18.27 -19.96
N VAL A 697 13.68 -17.83 -19.28
CA VAL A 697 12.35 -17.63 -19.88
C VAL A 697 12.40 -16.56 -20.95
N LEU A 698 13.01 -15.40 -20.68
CA LEU A 698 13.15 -14.32 -21.68
C LEU A 698 13.92 -14.78 -22.93
N ILE A 699 15.04 -15.50 -22.77
CA ILE A 699 15.80 -16.05 -23.90
C ILE A 699 14.92 -17.00 -24.72
N CYS A 700 14.13 -17.86 -24.07
CA CYS A 700 13.24 -18.79 -24.77
C CYS A 700 12.13 -18.07 -25.54
N ILE A 701 11.55 -17.01 -24.97
CA ILE A 701 10.50 -16.24 -25.63
C ILE A 701 11.06 -15.46 -26.82
N CYS A 702 12.18 -14.74 -26.65
CA CYS A 702 12.85 -14.04 -27.75
C CYS A 702 13.22 -14.99 -28.89
N ASN A 703 13.67 -16.20 -28.57
CA ASN A 703 13.97 -17.20 -29.58
C ASN A 703 12.71 -17.66 -30.34
N ARG A 704 11.62 -17.94 -29.62
CA ARG A 704 10.37 -18.34 -30.25
C ARG A 704 9.87 -17.28 -31.23
N ILE A 705 9.96 -16.01 -30.84
CA ILE A 705 9.65 -14.86 -31.72
C ILE A 705 10.60 -14.85 -32.93
N ALA A 706 11.90 -15.07 -32.72
CA ALA A 706 12.87 -15.16 -33.81
C ALA A 706 12.52 -16.25 -34.84
N CYS A 707 12.05 -17.41 -34.39
CA CYS A 707 11.60 -18.48 -35.28
C CYS A 707 10.42 -18.07 -36.18
N THR A 708 9.54 -17.17 -35.72
CA THR A 708 8.42 -16.69 -36.54
C THR A 708 8.85 -15.73 -37.66
N VAL A 709 10.02 -15.08 -37.51
CA VAL A 709 10.56 -14.07 -38.44
C VAL A 709 11.80 -14.61 -39.18
N GLU A 710 11.93 -15.93 -39.26
CA GLU A 710 13.08 -16.69 -39.78
C GLU A 710 13.62 -16.17 -41.12
N ASN A 711 12.74 -15.95 -42.11
CA ASN A 711 13.15 -15.52 -43.45
C ASN A 711 13.87 -14.17 -43.46
N SER A 712 13.43 -13.23 -42.62
CA SER A 712 14.03 -11.90 -42.50
C SER A 712 15.35 -11.94 -41.73
N LEU A 713 15.47 -12.84 -40.73
CA LEU A 713 16.69 -13.02 -39.95
C LEU A 713 17.80 -13.67 -40.76
N VAL A 714 17.50 -14.75 -41.49
CA VAL A 714 18.50 -15.42 -42.33
C VAL A 714 19.03 -14.45 -43.39
N ALA A 715 18.16 -13.66 -44.03
CA ALA A 715 18.56 -12.63 -44.98
C ALA A 715 19.46 -11.53 -44.34
N ALA A 716 19.17 -11.13 -43.10
CA ALA A 716 19.95 -10.13 -42.37
C ALA A 716 21.33 -10.66 -41.91
N PHE A 717 21.42 -11.93 -41.51
CA PHE A 717 22.70 -12.56 -41.09
C PHE A 717 23.60 -12.94 -42.27
N THR A 718 23.05 -13.29 -43.44
CA THR A 718 23.86 -13.68 -44.61
C THR A 718 24.52 -12.50 -45.34
N ASN A 719 23.98 -11.28 -45.21
CA ASN A 719 24.50 -10.08 -45.87
C ASN A 719 25.17 -9.15 -44.84
N SER A 720 26.48 -9.36 -44.61
CA SER A 720 27.28 -8.57 -43.65
C SER A 720 27.20 -7.04 -43.87
N HIS A 721 27.00 -6.56 -45.10
CA HIS A 721 26.86 -5.13 -45.42
C HIS A 721 25.40 -4.62 -45.31
N ALA A 722 24.42 -5.52 -45.20
CA ALA A 722 23.00 -5.18 -44.98
C ALA A 722 22.60 -5.21 -43.50
N TYR A 723 23.44 -5.78 -42.62
CA TYR A 723 23.19 -5.84 -41.18
C TYR A 723 23.09 -4.44 -40.55
N THR A 724 24.00 -3.53 -40.90
CA THR A 724 23.97 -2.14 -40.42
C THR A 724 22.81 -1.35 -41.05
N GLY A 725 22.48 -1.60 -42.32
CA GLY A 725 21.37 -0.94 -43.01
C GLY A 725 19.99 -1.33 -42.47
N ASN A 726 19.72 -2.63 -42.32
CA ASN A 726 18.39 -3.14 -41.96
C ASN A 726 18.02 -2.95 -40.48
N PHE A 727 19.00 -2.89 -39.57
CA PHE A 727 18.74 -2.69 -38.14
C PHE A 727 18.91 -1.23 -37.66
N SER A 728 19.46 -0.33 -38.48
CA SER A 728 19.64 1.09 -38.13
C SER A 728 18.32 1.79 -37.79
N ALA A 729 17.24 1.46 -38.48
CA ALA A 729 15.90 1.97 -38.20
C ALA A 729 15.39 1.57 -36.81
N LEU A 730 15.91 0.48 -36.23
CA LEU A 730 15.56 -0.02 -34.90
C LEU A 730 16.42 0.59 -33.78
N ASP A 731 17.49 1.31 -34.11
CA ASP A 731 18.34 1.98 -33.10
C ASP A 731 17.54 2.99 -32.27
N LYS A 732 16.44 3.54 -32.84
CA LYS A 732 15.51 4.43 -32.12
C LYS A 732 14.88 3.78 -30.87
N TYR A 733 14.76 2.45 -30.82
CA TYR A 733 14.17 1.73 -29.69
C TYR A 733 15.18 1.26 -28.64
N ILE A 734 16.44 1.07 -29.05
CA ILE A 734 17.51 0.54 -28.20
C ILE A 734 18.36 1.70 -27.63
N GLY A 735 18.39 2.86 -28.30
CA GLY A 735 19.06 4.05 -27.80
C GLY A 735 20.58 3.89 -27.73
N SER A 736 21.19 4.35 -26.63
CA SER A 736 22.64 4.33 -26.38
C SER A 736 23.24 2.92 -26.36
N THR A 737 22.43 1.90 -26.10
CA THR A 737 22.87 0.49 -26.08
C THR A 737 23.04 -0.11 -27.47
N SER A 738 22.68 0.62 -28.53
CA SER A 738 22.87 0.19 -29.92
C SER A 738 24.34 -0.04 -30.28
N GLU A 739 25.27 0.77 -29.75
CA GLU A 739 26.71 0.62 -29.95
C GLU A 739 27.22 -0.68 -29.32
N TYR A 740 26.79 -0.98 -28.09
CA TYR A 740 27.09 -2.26 -27.44
C TYR A 740 26.54 -3.46 -28.21
N CYS A 741 25.35 -3.33 -28.81
CA CYS A 741 24.84 -4.36 -29.72
C CYS A 741 25.79 -4.54 -30.90
N LEU A 742 26.16 -3.46 -31.58
CA LEU A 742 27.06 -3.50 -32.74
C LEU A 742 28.42 -4.11 -32.38
N ASP A 743 28.97 -3.82 -31.20
CA ASP A 743 30.21 -4.41 -30.70
C ASP A 743 30.11 -5.92 -30.51
N LEU A 744 28.99 -6.43 -29.98
CA LEU A 744 28.74 -7.87 -29.86
C LEU A 744 28.62 -8.57 -31.22
N PHE A 745 28.22 -7.84 -32.26
CA PHE A 745 28.04 -8.35 -33.63
C PHE A 745 29.22 -8.02 -34.57
N SER A 746 30.18 -7.18 -34.18
CA SER A 746 31.24 -6.71 -35.07
C SER A 746 32.14 -7.86 -35.53
N LEU A 747 32.31 -7.98 -36.85
CA LEU A 747 33.08 -9.03 -37.51
C LEU A 747 34.48 -8.53 -37.91
N ASP A 748 35.15 -7.76 -37.05
CA ASP A 748 36.52 -7.34 -37.35
C ASP A 748 37.49 -8.53 -37.24
N ASP A 749 38.02 -8.92 -38.40
CA ASP A 749 38.89 -10.08 -38.64
C ASP A 749 40.25 -9.98 -37.90
N GLN A 750 40.53 -8.88 -37.18
CA GLN A 750 41.81 -8.66 -36.47
C GLN A 750 41.68 -8.37 -34.96
N THR A 751 40.48 -8.18 -34.42
CA THR A 751 40.28 -7.82 -32.99
C THR A 751 39.12 -8.59 -32.36
N ARG A 752 39.39 -9.80 -31.85
CA ARG A 752 38.67 -10.51 -30.77
C ARG A 752 37.13 -10.72 -30.83
N SER A 753 36.34 -10.16 -31.75
CA SER A 753 34.87 -10.05 -31.59
C SER A 753 34.03 -11.18 -32.23
N SER A 754 34.32 -11.62 -33.47
CA SER A 754 33.55 -12.72 -34.12
C SER A 754 33.65 -14.08 -33.40
N LYS A 755 34.73 -14.29 -32.64
CA LYS A 755 34.96 -15.47 -31.80
C LYS A 755 34.16 -15.45 -30.48
N ASN A 756 33.49 -14.35 -30.13
CA ASN A 756 32.78 -14.19 -28.86
C ASN A 756 31.28 -14.50 -28.97
N LEU A 757 30.57 -14.02 -29.99
CA LEU A 757 29.10 -14.19 -30.10
C LEU A 757 28.65 -15.67 -30.01
N SER A 758 29.24 -16.50 -30.86
CA SER A 758 28.94 -17.93 -30.94
C SER A 758 29.32 -18.68 -29.65
N LYS A 759 30.39 -18.24 -28.97
CA LYS A 759 30.79 -18.76 -27.65
C LYS A 759 29.84 -18.30 -26.55
N ILE A 760 29.38 -17.05 -26.57
CA ILE A 760 28.43 -16.48 -25.61
C ILE A 760 27.12 -17.28 -25.64
N ILE A 761 26.55 -17.46 -26.83
CA ILE A 761 25.29 -18.18 -27.04
C ILE A 761 25.43 -19.64 -26.58
N VAL A 762 26.44 -20.36 -27.08
CA VAL A 762 26.62 -21.79 -26.73
C VAL A 762 26.94 -22.00 -25.25
N LYS A 763 27.66 -21.07 -24.62
CA LYS A 763 27.92 -21.13 -23.17
C LYS A 763 26.64 -20.99 -22.37
N ALA A 764 25.79 -20.02 -22.70
CA ALA A 764 24.51 -19.81 -22.02
C ALA A 764 23.60 -21.05 -22.18
N PHE A 765 23.50 -21.59 -23.39
CA PHE A 765 22.64 -22.75 -23.66
C PHE A 765 23.10 -24.03 -22.98
N ASN A 766 24.41 -24.24 -22.84
CA ASN A 766 24.92 -25.39 -22.09
C ASN A 766 24.45 -25.38 -20.63
N GLU A 767 24.45 -24.20 -20.00
CA GLU A 767 23.97 -24.03 -18.62
C GLU A 767 22.43 -24.10 -18.53
N MET A 768 21.70 -23.66 -19.57
CA MET A 768 20.22 -23.77 -19.61
C MET A 768 19.74 -25.22 -19.79
N VAL A 769 20.41 -26.03 -20.62
CA VAL A 769 20.07 -27.45 -20.87
C VAL A 769 20.35 -28.31 -19.63
N TYR A 770 21.41 -27.98 -18.90
CA TYR A 770 21.80 -28.66 -17.66
C TYR A 770 21.84 -27.67 -16.49
N PRO A 771 20.67 -27.25 -15.99
CA PRO A 771 20.58 -26.17 -15.01
C PRO A 771 21.10 -26.62 -13.65
N THR A 772 21.91 -25.75 -13.05
CA THR A 772 22.36 -25.85 -11.64
C THR A 772 21.67 -24.86 -10.72
N TYR A 773 20.76 -24.05 -11.27
CA TYR A 773 20.12 -22.91 -10.62
C TYR A 773 18.61 -23.12 -10.38
N TYR A 774 18.04 -24.23 -10.84
CA TYR A 774 16.69 -24.69 -10.53
C TYR A 774 16.64 -26.24 -10.58
N PRO A 775 15.66 -26.91 -9.96
CA PRO A 775 15.55 -28.37 -9.91
C PRO A 775 15.08 -28.99 -11.25
N GLY A 776 15.91 -28.95 -12.28
CA GLY A 776 15.58 -29.40 -13.64
C GLY A 776 15.26 -30.90 -13.79
N SER A 777 15.48 -31.73 -12.77
CA SER A 777 15.07 -33.15 -12.79
C SER A 777 13.57 -33.36 -12.49
N ARG A 778 12.96 -32.37 -11.81
CA ARG A 778 11.54 -32.34 -11.40
C ARG A 778 10.73 -31.32 -12.20
N TRP A 779 11.31 -30.16 -12.49
CA TRP A 779 10.68 -29.06 -13.23
C TRP A 779 10.79 -29.31 -14.73
N LEU A 780 10.07 -30.33 -15.20
CA LEU A 780 10.16 -30.82 -16.58
C LEU A 780 9.68 -29.78 -17.60
N SER A 781 8.68 -28.94 -17.28
CA SER A 781 8.15 -27.94 -18.22
C SER A 781 9.17 -26.85 -18.57
N LEU A 782 9.84 -26.28 -17.57
CA LEU A 782 10.87 -25.25 -17.81
C LEU A 782 12.08 -25.84 -18.53
N LYS A 783 12.47 -27.06 -18.18
CA LYS A 783 13.56 -27.77 -18.86
C LYS A 783 13.21 -28.15 -20.30
N ALA A 784 11.96 -28.54 -20.56
CA ALA A 784 11.44 -28.80 -21.89
C ALA A 784 11.48 -27.54 -22.74
N LEU A 785 11.03 -26.40 -22.21
CA LEU A 785 11.06 -25.10 -22.88
C LEU A 785 12.50 -24.70 -23.25
N ALA A 786 13.44 -24.77 -22.30
CA ALA A 786 14.85 -24.47 -22.53
C ALA A 786 15.44 -25.37 -23.62
N ASN A 787 15.21 -26.69 -23.54
CA ASN A 787 15.72 -27.64 -24.54
C ASN A 787 15.15 -27.38 -25.93
N ALA A 788 13.85 -27.13 -26.06
CA ALA A 788 13.20 -26.82 -27.33
C ALA A 788 13.82 -25.58 -27.97
N SER A 789 13.98 -24.52 -27.18
CA SER A 789 14.60 -23.26 -27.61
C SER A 789 16.03 -23.47 -28.12
N VAL A 790 16.86 -24.21 -27.37
CA VAL A 790 18.24 -24.49 -27.77
C VAL A 790 18.32 -25.29 -29.08
N ALA A 791 17.44 -26.27 -29.26
CA ALA A 791 17.41 -27.06 -30.50
C ALA A 791 17.06 -26.20 -31.72
N GLU A 792 16.13 -25.26 -31.58
CA GLU A 792 15.74 -24.31 -32.63
C GLU A 792 16.89 -23.38 -33.02
N ILE A 793 17.51 -22.70 -32.05
CA ILE A 793 18.64 -21.79 -32.36
C ILE A 793 19.80 -22.55 -32.99
N PHE A 794 20.08 -23.79 -32.57
CA PHE A 794 21.14 -24.56 -33.16
C PHE A 794 20.90 -24.91 -34.62
N SER A 795 19.66 -25.18 -35.03
CA SER A 795 19.33 -25.36 -36.44
C SER A 795 19.65 -24.11 -37.27
N TYR A 796 19.36 -22.91 -36.75
CA TYR A 796 19.71 -21.63 -37.39
C TYR A 796 21.19 -21.30 -37.35
N ALA A 797 21.82 -21.48 -36.18
CA ALA A 797 23.22 -21.19 -35.98
C ALA A 797 24.08 -22.04 -36.91
N VAL A 798 23.69 -23.28 -37.24
CA VAL A 798 24.36 -24.11 -38.25
C VAL A 798 24.21 -23.55 -39.66
N ASN A 799 23.05 -22.96 -39.97
CA ASN A 799 22.79 -22.34 -41.27
C ASN A 799 23.58 -21.03 -41.45
N ILE A 800 23.78 -20.29 -40.36
CA ILE A 800 24.49 -19.01 -40.28
C ILE A 800 25.99 -19.21 -39.96
N ALA A 801 26.41 -20.38 -39.47
CA ALA A 801 27.75 -20.62 -38.97
C ALA A 801 28.83 -20.50 -40.05
N PHE A 802 29.75 -19.58 -39.74
CA PHE A 802 31.11 -19.33 -40.17
C PHE A 802 31.98 -20.59 -40.31
N ILE A 803 31.62 -21.51 -41.20
CA ILE A 803 32.57 -22.49 -41.71
C ILE A 803 33.52 -21.69 -42.61
N PRO A 804 34.80 -21.53 -42.23
CA PRO A 804 35.70 -20.74 -43.03
C PRO A 804 35.82 -21.37 -44.44
N PRO A 805 36.00 -20.54 -45.49
CA PRO A 805 36.35 -21.05 -46.80
C PRO A 805 37.55 -21.99 -46.69
N SER A 806 37.67 -22.97 -47.60
CA SER A 806 38.75 -23.97 -47.57
C SER A 806 40.17 -23.36 -47.46
N GLU A 807 40.34 -22.12 -47.92
CA GLU A 807 41.58 -21.34 -47.90
C GLU A 807 41.93 -20.74 -46.52
N LYS A 808 40.94 -20.54 -45.63
CA LYS A 808 41.11 -20.00 -44.27
C LYS A 808 40.86 -21.07 -43.19
N ALA A 809 41.23 -22.33 -43.44
CA ALA A 809 40.94 -23.44 -42.52
C ALA A 809 41.49 -23.24 -41.09
N ASP A 810 42.57 -22.48 -40.93
CA ASP A 810 43.20 -22.18 -39.62
C ASP A 810 42.33 -21.30 -38.70
N SER A 811 41.31 -20.61 -39.24
CA SER A 811 40.38 -19.82 -38.43
C SER A 811 39.24 -20.65 -37.83
N PHE A 812 39.20 -21.95 -38.09
CA PHE A 812 38.17 -22.86 -37.58
C PHE A 812 38.16 -22.91 -36.04
N ASN A 813 37.04 -22.54 -35.44
CA ASN A 813 36.90 -22.47 -33.99
C ASN A 813 36.52 -23.85 -33.40
N HIS A 814 37.53 -24.67 -33.09
CA HIS A 814 37.36 -26.00 -32.51
C HIS A 814 36.54 -26.01 -31.21
N VAL A 815 36.74 -25.00 -30.35
CA VAL A 815 36.09 -24.91 -29.04
C VAL A 815 34.59 -24.65 -29.18
N PHE A 816 34.20 -23.80 -30.13
CA PHE A 816 32.79 -23.55 -30.44
C PHE A 816 32.12 -24.83 -30.93
N TRP A 817 32.66 -25.46 -31.98
CA TRP A 817 32.05 -26.65 -32.58
C TRP A 817 31.97 -27.82 -31.60
N ARG A 818 33.01 -28.04 -30.76
CA ARG A 818 32.96 -29.01 -29.67
C ARG A 818 31.79 -28.72 -28.72
N SER A 819 31.66 -27.47 -28.29
CA SER A 819 30.60 -27.06 -27.35
C SER A 819 29.21 -27.15 -27.97
N PHE A 820 29.08 -26.87 -29.28
CA PHE A 820 27.85 -27.02 -30.05
C PHE A 820 27.40 -28.48 -30.13
N PHE A 821 28.26 -29.40 -30.57
CA PHE A 821 27.94 -30.82 -30.66
C PHE A 821 27.65 -31.42 -29.29
N TYR A 822 28.42 -31.02 -28.28
CA TYR A 822 28.21 -31.45 -26.91
C TYR A 822 26.85 -31.00 -26.36
N CYS A 823 26.50 -29.73 -26.56
CA CYS A 823 25.20 -29.19 -26.16
C CYS A 823 24.05 -29.88 -26.91
N SER A 824 24.19 -30.08 -28.23
CA SER A 824 23.21 -30.79 -29.06
C SER A 824 22.95 -32.21 -28.55
N LEU A 825 24.00 -32.99 -28.30
CA LEU A 825 23.88 -34.34 -27.75
C LEU A 825 23.21 -34.34 -26.37
N ARG A 826 23.56 -33.38 -25.50
CA ARG A 826 22.90 -33.22 -24.19
C ARG A 826 21.41 -32.88 -24.33
N THR A 827 21.05 -32.04 -25.30
CA THR A 827 19.65 -31.72 -25.60
C THR A 827 18.89 -32.96 -26.06
N ALA A 828 19.46 -33.78 -26.95
CA ALA A 828 18.83 -35.01 -27.45
C ALA A 828 18.70 -36.12 -26.39
N THR A 829 19.65 -36.20 -25.46
CA THR A 829 19.72 -37.23 -24.40
C THR A 829 19.09 -36.80 -23.08
N SER A 830 18.57 -35.58 -23.00
CA SER A 830 17.91 -35.05 -21.81
C SER A 830 16.66 -35.86 -21.44
N LYS A 831 16.29 -35.85 -20.15
CA LYS A 831 15.11 -36.53 -19.62
C LYS A 831 13.80 -36.07 -20.28
N VAL A 832 13.71 -34.79 -20.67
CA VAL A 832 12.52 -34.24 -21.36
C VAL A 832 12.45 -34.62 -22.84
N SER A 833 13.56 -35.11 -23.40
CA SER A 833 13.68 -35.62 -24.78
C SER A 833 13.51 -37.13 -24.83
N SER A 834 13.74 -37.81 -23.71
CA SER A 834 13.63 -39.26 -23.54
C SER A 834 12.27 -39.64 -22.98
N LEU A 835 11.24 -39.39 -23.78
CA LEU A 835 9.84 -39.52 -23.42
C LEU A 835 9.49 -40.92 -22.91
N GLU A 836 10.18 -41.94 -23.42
CA GLU A 836 10.07 -43.34 -23.00
C GLU A 836 10.42 -43.61 -21.52
N HIS A 837 11.16 -42.69 -20.88
CA HIS A 837 11.53 -42.79 -19.47
C HIS A 837 10.65 -41.94 -18.54
N LEU A 838 9.65 -41.26 -19.09
CA LEU A 838 8.69 -40.45 -18.35
C LEU A 838 7.37 -41.22 -18.18
N ASN A 839 6.61 -40.85 -17.14
CA ASN A 839 5.24 -41.32 -17.04
C ASN A 839 4.39 -40.71 -18.17
N GLN A 840 3.24 -41.32 -18.49
CA GLN A 840 2.45 -40.95 -19.67
C GLN A 840 2.02 -39.47 -19.68
N ILE A 841 1.68 -38.90 -18.52
CA ILE A 841 1.25 -37.50 -18.40
C ILE A 841 2.43 -36.55 -18.67
N ALA A 842 3.58 -36.76 -18.00
CA ALA A 842 4.76 -35.93 -18.21
C ALA A 842 5.34 -36.11 -19.61
N ALA A 843 5.32 -37.32 -20.16
CA ALA A 843 5.74 -37.59 -21.53
C ALA A 843 4.91 -36.78 -22.54
N LYS A 844 3.56 -36.79 -22.40
CA LYS A 844 2.67 -36.01 -23.27
C LYS A 844 2.90 -34.50 -23.11
N ALA A 845 3.05 -34.01 -21.89
CA ALA A 845 3.31 -32.59 -21.63
C ALA A 845 4.66 -32.14 -22.20
N CYS A 846 5.72 -32.91 -21.98
CA CYS A 846 7.04 -32.65 -22.56
C CYS A 846 6.97 -32.66 -24.10
N PHE A 847 6.34 -33.67 -24.72
CA PHE A 847 6.20 -33.75 -26.17
C PHE A 847 5.43 -32.56 -26.77
N ASN A 848 4.38 -32.06 -26.08
CA ASN A 848 3.66 -30.87 -26.52
C ASN A 848 4.54 -29.61 -26.55
N ILE A 849 5.57 -29.54 -25.71
CA ILE A 849 6.51 -28.41 -25.65
C ILE A 849 7.69 -28.63 -26.61
N THR A 850 8.29 -29.82 -26.60
CA THR A 850 9.54 -30.11 -27.32
C THR A 850 9.34 -30.64 -28.73
N GLY A 851 8.15 -31.18 -29.05
CA GLY A 851 7.93 -31.95 -30.26
C GLY A 851 8.91 -33.12 -30.41
N ASP A 852 9.19 -33.53 -31.65
CA ASP A 852 10.26 -34.49 -31.93
C ASP A 852 11.64 -33.82 -31.92
N ILE A 853 12.09 -33.46 -30.72
CA ILE A 853 13.36 -32.76 -30.52
C ILE A 853 14.59 -33.60 -30.93
N ARG A 854 14.51 -34.93 -30.81
CA ARG A 854 15.64 -35.82 -31.16
C ARG A 854 15.91 -35.81 -32.66
N THR A 855 14.85 -35.88 -33.47
CA THR A 855 14.97 -35.79 -34.93
C THR A 855 15.48 -34.41 -35.35
N ARG A 856 14.92 -33.32 -34.80
CA ARG A 856 15.38 -31.95 -35.09
C ARG A 856 16.86 -31.74 -34.77
N VAL A 857 17.33 -32.22 -33.63
CA VAL A 857 18.75 -32.14 -33.24
C VAL A 857 19.62 -33.00 -34.17
N ALA A 858 19.18 -34.20 -34.52
CA ALA A 858 19.93 -35.08 -35.43
C ALA A 858 20.06 -34.46 -36.83
N GLU A 859 19.00 -33.86 -37.37
CA GLU A 859 19.01 -33.13 -38.64
C GLU A 859 19.95 -31.92 -38.59
N GLY A 860 19.91 -31.13 -37.52
CA GLY A 860 20.82 -30.00 -37.31
C GLY A 860 22.29 -30.42 -37.24
N MET A 861 22.59 -31.48 -36.49
CA MET A 861 23.94 -32.06 -36.41
C MET A 861 24.40 -32.63 -37.76
N TYR A 862 23.52 -33.30 -38.49
CA TYR A 862 23.81 -33.84 -39.82
C TYR A 862 24.09 -32.72 -40.84
N SER A 863 23.27 -31.67 -40.86
CA SER A 863 23.47 -30.49 -41.70
C SER A 863 24.82 -29.81 -41.40
N ALA A 864 25.15 -29.62 -40.12
CA ALA A 864 26.44 -29.09 -39.70
C ALA A 864 27.60 -29.96 -40.20
N TRP A 865 27.51 -31.27 -39.93
CA TRP A 865 28.52 -32.24 -40.33
C TRP A 865 28.74 -32.24 -41.84
N LYS A 866 27.67 -32.26 -42.64
CA LYS A 866 27.73 -32.24 -44.11
C LYS A 866 28.39 -30.95 -44.62
N ARG A 867 28.06 -29.79 -44.05
CA ARG A 867 28.62 -28.50 -44.47
C ARG A 867 30.13 -28.37 -44.19
N MET A 868 30.64 -29.01 -43.15
CA MET A 868 32.07 -28.99 -42.79
C MET A 868 32.94 -29.93 -43.65
N GLY A 869 32.32 -30.85 -44.39
CA GLY A 869 33.01 -31.75 -45.31
C GLY A 869 33.36 -31.06 -46.63
N PHE A 870 34.46 -31.49 -47.25
CA PHE A 870 34.80 -31.08 -48.61
C PHE A 870 34.07 -31.96 -49.63
N PRO A 871 33.71 -31.42 -50.81
CA PRO A 871 33.11 -32.21 -51.88
C PRO A 871 34.03 -33.36 -52.28
N VAL A 872 33.47 -34.54 -52.47
CA VAL A 872 34.22 -35.74 -52.87
C VAL A 872 34.17 -35.89 -54.39
N SER A 873 35.13 -36.62 -54.99
CA SER A 873 35.13 -36.89 -56.43
C SER A 873 33.90 -37.69 -56.87
N GLU A 874 33.44 -37.51 -58.12
CA GLU A 874 32.27 -38.21 -58.66
C GLU A 874 32.38 -39.74 -58.56
N GLU A 875 33.58 -40.30 -58.71
CA GLU A 875 33.84 -41.74 -58.55
C GLU A 875 33.55 -42.21 -57.12
N THR A 876 33.94 -41.40 -56.13
CA THR A 876 33.74 -41.72 -54.71
C THR A 876 32.28 -41.54 -54.32
N GLN A 877 31.61 -40.51 -54.86
CA GLN A 877 30.18 -40.30 -54.67
C GLN A 877 29.36 -41.46 -55.24
N LYS A 878 29.65 -41.93 -56.46
CA LYS A 878 28.98 -43.10 -57.07
C LYS A 878 29.22 -44.39 -56.30
N ARG A 879 30.42 -44.56 -55.71
CA ARG A 879 30.80 -45.79 -54.99
C ARG A 879 30.23 -45.86 -53.57
N PHE A 880 30.19 -44.75 -52.85
CA PHE A 880 29.84 -44.74 -51.41
C PHE A 880 28.55 -43.98 -51.07
N SER A 881 27.93 -43.30 -52.04
CA SER A 881 26.75 -42.44 -51.81
C SER A 881 27.00 -41.33 -50.78
N ILE A 882 28.23 -40.80 -50.71
CA ILE A 882 28.60 -39.70 -49.81
C ILE A 882 28.99 -38.47 -50.63
N ASP A 883 28.31 -37.36 -50.39
CA ASP A 883 28.52 -36.11 -51.13
C ASP A 883 29.73 -35.31 -50.64
N ARG A 884 30.01 -35.36 -49.32
CA ARG A 884 31.04 -34.55 -48.66
C ARG A 884 31.73 -35.31 -47.53
N VAL A 885 33.07 -35.36 -47.54
CA VAL A 885 33.90 -36.07 -46.55
C VAL A 885 35.21 -35.32 -46.30
N GLY A 886 35.73 -35.38 -45.08
CA GLY A 886 37.03 -34.83 -44.73
C GLY A 886 36.99 -33.33 -44.44
N GLY A 887 38.00 -32.59 -44.88
CA GLY A 887 38.07 -31.14 -44.65
C GLY A 887 38.10 -30.79 -43.16
N LEU A 888 37.13 -30.00 -42.71
CA LEU A 888 37.05 -29.53 -41.32
C LEU A 888 36.46 -30.59 -40.37
N GLN A 889 35.82 -31.64 -40.89
CA GLN A 889 35.29 -32.76 -40.10
C GLN A 889 36.37 -33.45 -39.25
N LYS A 890 37.60 -33.54 -39.76
CA LYS A 890 38.75 -34.17 -39.07
C LYS A 890 39.04 -33.53 -37.70
N HIS A 891 38.79 -32.23 -37.60
CA HIS A 891 39.09 -31.46 -36.40
C HIS A 891 38.06 -31.65 -35.28
N ILE A 892 36.84 -32.07 -35.62
CA ILE A 892 35.81 -32.39 -34.64
C ILE A 892 36.00 -33.80 -34.10
N TRP A 893 36.40 -34.74 -34.97
CA TRP A 893 36.66 -36.12 -34.59
C TRP A 893 37.72 -36.20 -33.48
N LEU A 894 38.78 -35.38 -33.58
CA LEU A 894 39.81 -35.21 -32.55
C LEU A 894 39.31 -34.52 -31.27
N GLY A 895 38.22 -33.75 -31.31
CA GLY A 895 37.73 -32.97 -30.18
C GLY A 895 36.54 -33.58 -29.42
N ILE A 896 35.83 -34.54 -30.00
CA ILE A 896 34.68 -35.23 -29.38
C ILE A 896 35.11 -36.57 -28.75
N PHE A 897 36.07 -37.28 -29.35
CA PHE A 897 36.48 -38.63 -28.93
C PHE A 897 37.81 -38.67 -28.15
N LEU A 898 38.48 -37.51 -27.96
CA LEU A 898 39.56 -37.28 -26.98
C LEU A 898 39.09 -36.23 -25.97
#